data_AF-A0A078A037-F1
#
_entry.id   AF-A0A078A037-F1
#
_cell.length_a   1.000
_cell.length_b   1.000
_cell.length_c   1.000
_cell.angle_alpha   90.00
_cell.angle_beta   90.00
_cell.angle_gamma   90.00
#
_symmetry.space_group_name_H-M   'P 1'
#
loop_
_entity.id
_entity.type
_entity.pdbx_description
1 polymer ?
#
loop_
_entity_poly.entity_id
_entity_poly.type
_entity_poly.pdbx_seq_one_letter_code
_entity_poly.pdbx_strand_id
1 'polypeptide(L)'
;MIIRSESLDGLDKYTYTLQFEPFRLEQSIVNPKDTLMFEDYQSLMNNHQNIDIASNLDKQCLIPFVQEQTQYEDGVEVFGDYNQENDKNEWARKLFTQKFEPEYQENRYKRESFMIGFYMNSEHLFGLPERTSKFLLQTTEKTDPYRLYNVDKFPHEEWKMDSLYSSLPYITGHSKTHDQSIVYYSSSETWVDILQCKDPSGEELKTGRFVNFITESGQLEFFIIGSSQSDSHVSSPKRVSILLSTITGFINQPPLFSLGYHYSKWEAETSAQRLLEFSNRFQQENIPVDVLWADLPYANEKMYFTFHPDRFNEHDFDTLKQELKDKNRKLVLLTDPHIFAQTDYHVYQNGLLKEAELNKDQNNIDQIFVSNKDLSLFQGECWPGQSVWIDFFNSQAQKFWGEQYSYDQFRGTDSNVHIWFDMNEPSVFDGEEGTLPKNSIHLLGNSTAAFHRDVHNAYGLMGAKATYDGLIDRDHGVQRPFILSRSIFFGAQKYAAKWTGDNQANNEELSSSISQILNLGISGVPFVGADIPGFFGDADNDLYLRFYQLGVWFPFFRAHGHIDNNNREPFNQPDDIRESVYETIRMRYDFIVYLYTVFHQSKQYGYPVMRPMWFEYPQDNQTFELQDQFMIGDSILITPKLNQVECSYEEVDGQYLQKQVYLVDQYFPSSTTWYDYQTKAIIKGDGSLNTIKMQQKDLGIYIKAGSIIPMRINTNKFTSATSVQNNNIKLEIYLDDRQQATGYLYLDDGETFKYRDWKEYSYVKYEYKENALSLEILDKQSCYPESSRIHIEEVIIYGFHHKGKHHVYYQQIISENKQFKDCSPHHFHFNGDSKFSVNVKNEVEPVKISGDIIHIQKLSIPIDDICRTHRKTNNNKIQTLLLIKQ
;
A
#
# COMPACT_ATOMS: atom_id res chain seq x y z
N MET A 1 -35.00 -9.04 17.19
CA MET A 1 -35.40 -8.29 15.97
C MET A 1 -34.70 -8.93 14.77
N ILE A 2 -35.36 -9.05 13.62
CA ILE A 2 -34.74 -9.55 12.39
C ILE A 2 -34.79 -8.44 11.35
N ILE A 3 -33.64 -8.04 10.84
CA ILE A 3 -33.50 -7.07 9.76
C ILE A 3 -33.01 -7.82 8.53
N ARG A 4 -33.66 -7.62 7.39
CA ARG A 4 -33.20 -8.18 6.11
C ARG A 4 -32.72 -7.04 5.24
N SER A 5 -31.57 -7.26 4.63
CA SER A 5 -30.98 -6.31 3.69
C SER A 5 -30.42 -7.06 2.49
N GLU A 6 -30.12 -6.33 1.45
CA GLU A 6 -29.48 -6.81 0.23
C GLU A 6 -28.33 -5.86 -0.10
N SER A 7 -27.22 -6.40 -0.60
CA SER A 7 -26.11 -5.57 -1.06
C SER A 7 -26.58 -4.66 -2.20
N LEU A 8 -25.93 -3.51 -2.37
CA LEU A 8 -26.29 -2.55 -3.41
C LEU A 8 -26.19 -3.13 -4.84
N ASP A 9 -25.32 -4.12 -5.04
CA ASP A 9 -25.17 -4.86 -6.29
C ASP A 9 -26.19 -6.02 -6.48
N GLY A 10 -27.02 -6.30 -5.47
CA GLY A 10 -28.03 -7.36 -5.49
C GLY A 10 -27.48 -8.79 -5.39
N LEU A 11 -26.17 -8.96 -5.15
CA LEU A 11 -25.52 -10.27 -5.15
C LEU A 11 -25.65 -11.00 -3.80
N ASP A 12 -25.53 -10.27 -2.68
CA ASP A 12 -25.63 -10.82 -1.34
C ASP A 12 -26.93 -10.40 -0.66
N LYS A 13 -27.50 -11.33 0.08
CA LYS A 13 -28.64 -11.08 0.96
C LYS A 13 -28.20 -11.31 2.38
N TYR A 14 -28.47 -10.34 3.24
CA TYR A 14 -28.09 -10.36 4.64
C TYR A 14 -29.34 -10.50 5.51
N THR A 15 -29.25 -11.33 6.53
CA THR A 15 -30.19 -11.35 7.65
C THR A 15 -29.42 -10.98 8.90
N TYR A 16 -29.80 -9.88 9.54
CA TYR A 16 -29.29 -9.48 10.84
C TYR A 16 -30.28 -9.90 11.92
N THR A 17 -29.87 -10.76 12.84
CA THR A 17 -30.65 -11.14 14.01
C THR A 17 -30.11 -10.39 15.22
N LEU A 18 -30.91 -9.50 15.79
CA LEU A 18 -30.59 -8.82 17.05
C LEU A 18 -31.34 -9.51 18.18
N GLN A 19 -30.62 -10.18 19.06
CA GLN A 19 -31.08 -10.63 20.36
C GLN A 19 -30.77 -9.53 21.39
N PHE A 20 -31.72 -9.22 22.26
CA PHE A 20 -31.57 -8.14 23.24
C PHE A 20 -31.03 -8.64 24.59
N GLU A 21 -31.28 -9.89 24.97
CA GLU A 21 -30.87 -10.46 26.26
C GLU A 21 -30.38 -11.92 26.12
N PRO A 22 -29.09 -12.20 26.38
CA PRO A 22 -28.00 -11.22 26.33
C PRO A 22 -27.96 -10.51 24.97
N PHE A 23 -27.41 -9.29 24.93
CA PHE A 23 -27.29 -8.58 23.66
C PHE A 23 -26.39 -9.36 22.71
N ARG A 24 -26.92 -9.61 21.51
CA ARG A 24 -26.22 -10.26 20.42
C ARG A 24 -26.74 -9.75 19.11
N LEU A 25 -25.81 -9.43 18.22
CA LEU A 25 -26.09 -9.27 16.79
C LEU A 25 -25.64 -10.58 16.12
N GLU A 26 -26.27 -10.96 15.03
CA GLU A 26 -25.81 -12.05 14.16
C GLU A 26 -26.04 -11.60 12.73
N GLN A 27 -25.00 -11.60 11.88
CA GLN A 27 -25.15 -11.35 10.44
C GLN A 27 -25.05 -12.68 9.71
N SER A 28 -26.14 -13.12 9.08
CA SER A 28 -26.14 -14.27 8.18
C SER A 28 -26.13 -13.84 6.71
N ILE A 29 -25.19 -14.34 5.91
CA ILE A 29 -25.25 -14.26 4.46
C ILE A 29 -26.16 -15.41 4.00
N VAL A 30 -27.29 -15.09 3.37
CA VAL A 30 -28.39 -16.05 3.11
C VAL A 30 -28.05 -17.01 1.95
N ASN A 31 -27.11 -16.63 1.09
CA ASN A 31 -26.52 -17.46 0.04
C ASN A 31 -24.99 -17.40 0.18
N PRO A 32 -24.26 -18.47 0.57
CA PRO A 32 -24.64 -19.67 1.30
C PRO A 32 -24.67 -19.39 2.82
N LYS A 33 -25.48 -20.14 3.56
CA LYS A 33 -25.77 -19.95 5.01
C LYS A 33 -24.49 -19.81 5.86
N ASP A 34 -24.05 -18.60 6.13
CA ASP A 34 -22.91 -18.33 7.00
C ASP A 34 -23.26 -17.20 7.96
N THR A 35 -23.08 -17.44 9.27
CA THR A 35 -23.48 -16.51 10.35
C THR A 35 -22.25 -15.99 11.09
N LEU A 36 -22.06 -14.68 11.12
CA LEU A 36 -21.18 -13.96 12.02
C LEU A 36 -21.95 -13.65 13.31
N MET A 37 -21.38 -13.93 14.49
CA MET A 37 -22.04 -13.70 15.79
C MET A 37 -21.30 -12.63 16.59
N PHE A 38 -22.06 -11.81 17.32
CA PHE A 38 -21.59 -10.73 18.19
C PHE A 38 -22.01 -11.03 19.62
N GLU A 39 -21.10 -10.92 20.58
CA GLU A 39 -21.46 -11.07 21.99
C GLU A 39 -20.90 -9.91 22.81
N ASP A 40 -21.79 -9.27 23.57
CA ASP A 40 -21.41 -8.34 24.62
C ASP A 40 -20.97 -9.12 25.87
N TYR A 41 -19.66 -9.17 26.10
CA TYR A 41 -19.11 -9.76 27.33
C TYR A 41 -19.16 -8.78 28.52
N GLN A 42 -19.43 -7.49 28.30
CA GLN A 42 -19.20 -6.42 29.27
C GLN A 42 -20.35 -6.10 30.24
N SER A 43 -21.42 -6.89 30.27
CA SER A 43 -22.31 -6.87 31.45
C SER A 43 -21.64 -7.38 32.75
N LEU A 44 -20.37 -7.85 32.73
CA LEU A 44 -19.72 -8.52 33.87
C LEU A 44 -18.58 -7.78 34.58
N MET A 45 -18.06 -6.66 34.06
CA MET A 45 -16.93 -5.96 34.70
C MET A 45 -17.30 -4.62 35.36
N ASN A 46 -18.55 -4.17 35.22
CA ASN A 46 -19.09 -3.05 35.98
C ASN A 46 -20.46 -3.40 36.59
N ASN A 47 -20.43 -4.14 37.71
CA ASN A 47 -21.19 -3.85 38.93
C ASN A 47 -21.06 -5.02 39.92
N HIS A 48 -20.91 -4.67 41.20
CA HIS A 48 -21.07 -5.58 42.32
C HIS A 48 -22.42 -6.31 42.23
N GLN A 49 -22.44 -7.57 41.77
CA GLN A 49 -23.36 -8.61 42.22
C GLN A 49 -22.99 -9.95 41.57
N ASN A 50 -22.80 -10.97 42.42
CA ASN A 50 -22.79 -12.38 42.01
C ASN A 50 -24.13 -12.69 41.33
N ILE A 51 -24.14 -12.74 40.00
CA ILE A 51 -25.25 -13.24 39.21
C ILE A 51 -24.81 -14.60 38.65
N ASP A 52 -25.59 -15.63 38.94
CA ASP A 52 -25.41 -17.00 38.50
C ASP A 52 -25.85 -17.14 37.03
N ILE A 53 -24.90 -17.25 36.10
CA ILE A 53 -25.08 -17.13 34.63
C ILE A 53 -25.30 -18.51 33.98
N ALA A 54 -26.15 -19.33 34.57
CA ALA A 54 -26.23 -20.75 34.25
C ALA A 54 -27.27 -21.18 33.19
N SER A 55 -27.87 -20.28 32.39
CA SER A 55 -28.86 -20.73 31.39
C SER A 55 -28.92 -19.94 30.08
N ASN A 56 -28.53 -20.63 29.00
CA ASN A 56 -28.91 -20.44 27.60
C ASN A 56 -27.96 -19.67 26.66
N LEU A 57 -26.70 -20.12 26.66
CA LEU A 57 -25.88 -20.24 25.45
C LEU A 57 -25.64 -21.74 25.20
N ASP A 58 -25.44 -22.13 23.95
CA ASP A 58 -24.72 -23.35 23.66
C ASP A 58 -23.31 -23.16 24.26
N LYS A 59 -23.04 -23.85 25.38
CA LYS A 59 -21.97 -23.61 26.37
C LYS A 59 -20.51 -23.77 25.87
N GLN A 60 -20.20 -23.53 24.61
CA GLN A 60 -19.13 -24.28 23.95
C GLN A 60 -17.85 -23.48 23.65
N CYS A 61 -17.90 -22.14 23.53
CA CYS A 61 -16.72 -21.35 23.10
C CYS A 61 -16.17 -20.32 24.11
N LEU A 62 -16.70 -20.23 25.35
CA LEU A 62 -16.49 -19.05 26.22
C LEU A 62 -15.67 -19.27 27.50
N ILE A 63 -14.80 -20.28 27.58
CA ILE A 63 -14.04 -20.54 28.81
C ILE A 63 -12.55 -20.72 28.48
N PRO A 64 -11.76 -19.63 28.48
CA PRO A 64 -10.54 -19.71 29.29
C PRO A 64 -10.14 -18.47 30.13
N PHE A 65 -10.74 -17.27 30.02
CA PHE A 65 -10.16 -16.09 30.70
C PHE A 65 -10.69 -15.80 32.13
N VAL A 66 -11.68 -16.55 32.64
CA VAL A 66 -12.34 -16.21 33.92
C VAL A 66 -11.64 -16.81 35.16
N GLN A 67 -10.66 -17.70 35.01
CA GLN A 67 -10.20 -18.49 36.17
C GLN A 67 -8.86 -18.13 36.81
N GLU A 68 -8.02 -17.29 36.23
CA GLU A 68 -6.77 -16.92 36.91
C GLU A 68 -6.43 -15.43 36.73
N GLN A 69 -6.67 -14.67 37.79
CA GLN A 69 -5.93 -13.50 38.28
C GLN A 69 -6.85 -12.41 38.80
N THR A 70 -7.31 -12.58 40.03
CA THR A 70 -7.74 -11.46 40.89
C THR A 70 -6.93 -11.49 42.18
N GLN A 71 -5.70 -11.01 42.10
CA GLN A 71 -5.09 -10.21 43.15
C GLN A 71 -4.43 -9.02 42.45
N TYR A 72 -5.14 -7.91 42.37
CA TYR A 72 -4.57 -6.63 41.94
C TYR A 72 -4.57 -5.68 43.13
N GLU A 73 -3.41 -5.08 43.36
CA GLU A 73 -3.16 -4.08 44.41
C GLU A 73 -3.97 -2.81 44.10
N ASP A 74 -4.73 -2.36 45.09
CA ASP A 74 -5.31 -1.04 45.12
C ASP A 74 -4.20 0.02 45.21
N GLY A 75 -4.29 1.04 44.35
CA GLY A 75 -3.65 2.32 44.58
C GLY A 75 -2.27 2.51 43.96
N VAL A 76 -2.26 2.98 42.71
CA VAL A 76 -1.23 3.92 42.27
C VAL A 76 -1.92 5.29 42.22
N GLU A 77 -1.63 6.16 43.18
CA GLU A 77 -2.02 7.57 43.13
C GLU A 77 -1.29 8.24 41.95
N VAL A 78 -2.04 8.62 40.91
CA VAL A 78 -1.50 9.36 39.72
C VAL A 78 -1.54 10.89 39.93
N PHE A 79 -1.64 11.36 41.17
CA PHE A 79 -1.49 12.77 41.51
C PHE A 79 -0.60 12.95 42.74
N GLY A 80 0.56 13.57 42.54
CA GLY A 80 1.20 14.35 43.59
C GLY A 80 0.49 15.70 43.68
N ASP A 81 0.12 16.10 44.90
CA ASP A 81 -0.34 17.45 45.24
C ASP A 81 0.62 18.49 44.64
N TYR A 82 0.12 19.36 43.76
CA TYR A 82 0.89 20.50 43.25
C TYR A 82 0.38 21.80 43.85
N ASN A 83 1.30 22.50 44.53
CA ASN A 83 1.12 23.79 45.16
C ASN A 83 0.74 24.90 44.16
N GLN A 84 -0.22 25.72 44.55
CA GLN A 84 -0.89 26.78 43.76
C GLN A 84 -0.04 28.03 43.44
N GLU A 85 1.27 28.03 43.66
CA GLU A 85 2.05 29.28 43.63
C GLU A 85 3.02 29.36 42.44
N ASN A 86 2.48 29.76 41.27
CA ASN A 86 3.10 30.50 40.14
C ASN A 86 2.60 30.05 38.76
N ASP A 87 1.29 30.04 38.53
CA ASP A 87 0.73 29.52 37.29
C ASP A 87 0.38 30.61 36.27
N LYS A 88 1.21 30.74 35.22
CA LYS A 88 0.99 31.69 34.11
C LYS A 88 -0.21 31.31 33.22
N ASN A 89 -0.76 30.11 33.37
CA ASN A 89 -1.85 29.58 32.54
C ASN A 89 -3.17 29.38 33.30
N GLU A 90 -3.34 30.00 34.48
CA GLU A 90 -4.55 29.84 35.32
C GLU A 90 -5.86 30.16 34.57
N TRP A 91 -5.84 31.18 33.69
CA TRP A 91 -7.01 31.57 32.90
C TRP A 91 -7.36 30.54 31.83
N ALA A 92 -6.35 29.97 31.15
CA ALA A 92 -6.52 28.93 30.14
C ALA A 92 -7.01 27.63 30.79
N ARG A 93 -6.49 27.29 31.97
CA ARG A 93 -7.02 26.20 32.80
C ARG A 93 -8.47 26.44 33.18
N LYS A 94 -8.84 27.62 33.71
CA LYS A 94 -10.24 27.94 34.05
C LYS A 94 -11.18 27.85 32.84
N LEU A 95 -10.73 28.31 31.67
CA LEU A 95 -11.53 28.23 30.45
C LEU A 95 -11.63 26.79 29.94
N PHE A 96 -10.56 26.02 29.97
CA PHE A 96 -10.57 24.59 29.65
C PHE A 96 -11.49 23.84 30.62
N THR A 97 -11.41 24.17 31.91
CA THR A 97 -12.32 23.70 32.96
C THR A 97 -13.78 24.04 32.65
N GLN A 98 -14.07 25.26 32.22
CA GLN A 98 -15.45 25.66 31.92
C GLN A 98 -15.98 25.03 30.63
N LYS A 99 -15.12 24.88 29.61
CA LYS A 99 -15.50 24.46 28.26
C LYS A 99 -15.50 22.95 28.08
N PHE A 100 -14.60 22.23 28.76
CA PHE A 100 -14.36 20.80 28.55
C PHE A 100 -14.51 19.98 29.83
N GLU A 101 -14.22 20.54 31.02
CA GLU A 101 -14.23 19.75 32.26
C GLU A 101 -15.62 19.30 32.79
N PRO A 102 -16.79 19.88 32.48
CA PRO A 102 -18.08 19.33 32.93
C PRO A 102 -18.40 17.95 32.36
N GLU A 103 -17.93 17.64 31.14
CA GLU A 103 -18.03 16.29 30.53
C GLU A 103 -16.89 15.37 31.01
N TYR A 104 -15.75 15.93 31.42
CA TYR A 104 -14.56 15.19 31.84
C TYR A 104 -14.46 14.92 33.36
N GLN A 105 -15.30 15.54 34.21
CA GLN A 105 -15.29 15.33 35.68
C GLN A 105 -15.95 14.01 36.12
N GLU A 106 -16.83 13.40 35.32
CA GLU A 106 -17.51 12.14 35.71
C GLU A 106 -16.65 10.87 35.49
N ASN A 107 -15.52 10.93 34.75
CA ASN A 107 -14.80 9.72 34.30
C ASN A 107 -13.35 9.54 34.80
N ARG A 108 -12.78 10.46 35.58
CA ARG A 108 -11.31 10.55 35.80
C ARG A 108 -10.60 9.46 36.63
N TYR A 109 -11.26 8.36 36.99
CA TYR A 109 -10.62 7.24 37.71
C TYR A 109 -11.17 5.86 37.35
N LYS A 110 -11.94 5.74 36.27
CA LYS A 110 -12.52 4.45 35.88
C LYS A 110 -11.73 3.82 34.75
N ARG A 111 -11.55 2.50 34.82
CA ARG A 111 -11.25 1.70 33.63
C ARG A 111 -12.33 2.01 32.60
N GLU A 112 -11.96 2.71 31.54
CA GLU A 112 -12.80 2.98 30.37
C GLU A 112 -12.56 1.96 29.24
N SER A 113 -11.61 1.05 29.45
CA SER A 113 -11.32 0.01 28.49
C SER A 113 -12.53 -0.89 28.28
N PHE A 114 -12.75 -1.25 27.03
CA PHE A 114 -13.82 -2.13 26.64
C PHE A 114 -13.34 -3.26 25.75
N MET A 115 -14.09 -4.35 25.78
CA MET A 115 -13.81 -5.53 24.97
C MET A 115 -15.05 -5.92 24.20
N ILE A 116 -14.86 -6.31 22.94
CA ILE A 116 -15.90 -6.93 22.12
C ILE A 116 -15.33 -8.16 21.42
N GLY A 117 -16.13 -9.23 21.41
CA GLY A 117 -15.80 -10.49 20.75
C GLY A 117 -16.60 -10.68 19.47
N PHE A 118 -15.94 -11.23 18.45
CA PHE A 118 -16.55 -11.60 17.17
C PHE A 118 -16.22 -13.06 16.84
N TYR A 119 -17.24 -13.83 16.50
CA TYR A 119 -17.03 -15.15 15.91
C TYR A 119 -16.87 -15.02 14.40
N MET A 120 -15.69 -15.33 13.87
CA MET A 120 -15.43 -15.37 12.43
C MET A 120 -15.52 -16.80 11.92
N ASN A 121 -16.38 -17.06 10.93
CA ASN A 121 -16.60 -18.41 10.38
C ASN A 121 -15.50 -18.85 9.39
N SER A 122 -14.24 -18.57 9.71
CA SER A 122 -13.08 -19.06 8.98
C SER A 122 -11.93 -19.38 9.93
N GLU A 123 -11.14 -20.39 9.57
CA GLU A 123 -9.87 -20.71 10.21
C GLU A 123 -8.71 -19.85 9.71
N HIS A 124 -8.85 -19.24 8.53
CA HIS A 124 -7.80 -18.49 7.86
C HIS A 124 -8.05 -17.01 8.02
N LEU A 125 -7.44 -16.42 9.04
CA LEU A 125 -7.56 -15.00 9.35
C LEU A 125 -6.29 -14.24 8.92
N PHE A 126 -6.49 -13.04 8.39
CA PHE A 126 -5.44 -12.13 7.93
C PHE A 126 -5.79 -10.68 8.32
N GLY A 127 -4.87 -9.73 8.15
CA GLY A 127 -5.06 -8.35 8.59
C GLY A 127 -4.24 -8.06 9.84
N LEU A 128 -4.63 -7.11 10.68
CA LEU A 128 -3.93 -6.60 11.88
C LEU A 128 -2.49 -6.09 11.66
N PRO A 129 -2.14 -5.44 10.52
CA PRO A 129 -0.81 -4.86 10.39
C PRO A 129 -0.63 -3.68 11.38
N GLU A 130 0.59 -3.33 11.76
CA GLU A 130 1.88 -3.75 11.22
C GLU A 130 2.67 -4.65 12.19
N ARG A 131 3.23 -5.75 11.67
CA ARG A 131 3.96 -6.75 12.46
C ARG A 131 4.89 -7.59 11.58
N THR A 132 6.00 -8.06 12.12
CA THR A 132 6.98 -8.93 11.45
C THR A 132 6.64 -10.43 11.54
N SER A 133 5.36 -10.79 11.67
CA SER A 133 4.93 -12.20 11.77
C SER A 133 4.34 -12.75 10.46
N LYS A 134 3.95 -14.03 10.51
CA LYS A 134 3.30 -14.73 9.40
C LYS A 134 2.11 -13.96 8.86
N PHE A 135 1.88 -14.09 7.55
CA PHE A 135 0.73 -13.51 6.88
C PHE A 135 -0.58 -14.06 7.45
N LEU A 136 -0.67 -15.38 7.59
CA LEU A 136 -1.76 -16.07 8.29
C LEU A 136 -1.64 -15.84 9.80
N LEU A 137 -2.67 -15.22 10.39
CA LEU A 137 -2.75 -14.98 11.83
C LEU A 137 -2.76 -16.30 12.61
N GLN A 138 -2.06 -16.31 13.73
CA GLN A 138 -1.96 -17.45 14.63
C GLN A 138 -2.93 -17.27 15.80
N THR A 139 -3.28 -18.37 16.45
CA THR A 139 -4.04 -18.33 17.71
C THR A 139 -3.18 -17.77 18.83
N THR A 140 -3.79 -16.99 19.73
CA THR A 140 -3.11 -16.37 20.88
C THR A 140 -3.30 -17.15 22.19
N GLU A 141 -3.91 -18.35 22.16
CA GLU A 141 -4.15 -19.17 23.37
C GLU A 141 -2.89 -19.50 24.19
N LYS A 142 -1.71 -19.44 23.57
CA LYS A 142 -0.41 -19.79 24.18
C LYS A 142 0.64 -18.69 24.03
N THR A 143 0.24 -17.51 23.57
CA THR A 143 1.12 -16.36 23.32
C THR A 143 0.45 -15.09 23.82
N ASP A 144 1.15 -13.97 23.76
CA ASP A 144 0.52 -12.68 23.99
C ASP A 144 -0.47 -12.36 22.85
N PRO A 145 -1.49 -11.52 23.11
CA PRO A 145 -2.39 -11.02 22.07
C PRO A 145 -1.62 -10.16 21.06
N TYR A 146 -2.17 -10.01 19.85
CA TYR A 146 -1.65 -9.03 18.90
C TYR A 146 -1.83 -7.62 19.46
N ARG A 147 -0.80 -6.79 19.42
CA ARG A 147 -0.87 -5.39 19.87
C ARG A 147 -0.94 -4.43 18.69
N LEU A 148 -1.79 -3.42 18.81
CA LEU A 148 -1.96 -2.32 17.86
C LEU A 148 -1.71 -0.99 18.60
N TYR A 149 -0.46 -0.56 18.59
CA TYR A 149 0.01 0.68 19.19
C TYR A 149 1.27 1.19 18.49
N ASN A 150 1.18 2.27 17.73
CA ASN A 150 2.26 2.74 16.87
C ASN A 150 3.51 3.13 17.68
N VAL A 151 4.61 2.39 17.51
CA VAL A 151 5.85 2.61 18.26
C VAL A 151 7.06 2.54 17.35
N ASP A 152 8.05 3.36 17.69
CA ASP A 152 9.37 3.33 17.05
C ASP A 152 10.21 2.20 17.67
N LYS A 153 9.98 0.98 17.18
CA LYS A 153 10.64 -0.22 17.70
C LYS A 153 11.81 -0.63 16.81
N PHE A 154 13.02 -0.27 17.24
CA PHE A 154 14.25 -0.65 16.55
C PHE A 154 15.40 -1.03 17.53
N PRO A 155 16.12 -2.15 17.29
CA PRO A 155 15.78 -3.20 16.33
C PRO A 155 14.53 -3.95 16.80
N HIS A 156 13.62 -4.23 15.88
CA HIS A 156 12.50 -5.14 16.16
C HIS A 156 12.93 -6.60 15.97
N GLU A 157 12.23 -7.50 16.65
CA GLU A 157 12.40 -8.92 16.47
C GLU A 157 11.55 -9.44 15.32
N GLU A 158 12.08 -10.38 14.55
CA GLU A 158 11.37 -11.06 13.48
C GLU A 158 10.43 -12.14 14.03
N TRP A 159 9.34 -12.39 13.30
CA TRP A 159 8.34 -13.42 13.63
C TRP A 159 7.64 -13.22 14.98
N LYS A 160 7.54 -11.97 15.45
CA LYS A 160 6.82 -11.59 16.68
C LYS A 160 5.49 -10.87 16.40
N MET A 161 4.63 -10.85 17.41
CA MET A 161 3.31 -10.20 17.39
C MET A 161 3.36 -8.78 17.97
N ASP A 162 4.55 -8.28 18.24
CA ASP A 162 4.77 -6.93 18.75
C ASP A 162 4.26 -5.88 17.77
N SER A 163 3.76 -4.78 18.31
CA SER A 163 3.41 -3.62 17.51
C SER A 163 4.67 -2.95 16.95
N LEU A 164 4.54 -2.41 15.74
CA LEU A 164 5.55 -1.61 15.07
C LEU A 164 4.98 -0.21 14.81
N TYR A 165 5.30 0.38 13.67
CA TYR A 165 5.09 1.80 13.37
C TYR A 165 3.63 2.16 13.03
N SER A 166 2.79 1.18 12.70
CA SER A 166 1.42 1.40 12.22
C SER A 166 0.43 0.37 12.74
N SER A 167 -0.83 0.78 12.85
CA SER A 167 -1.92 -0.04 13.36
C SER A 167 -3.15 0.09 12.48
N LEU A 168 -3.59 -0.99 11.87
CA LEU A 168 -4.89 -1.07 11.18
C LEU A 168 -5.70 -2.19 11.84
N PRO A 169 -6.64 -1.88 12.74
CA PRO A 169 -7.53 -2.86 13.38
C PRO A 169 -8.57 -3.43 12.40
N TYR A 170 -8.07 -4.06 11.32
CA TYR A 170 -8.82 -4.74 10.29
C TYR A 170 -8.46 -6.21 10.33
N ILE A 171 -9.47 -7.09 10.38
CA ILE A 171 -9.27 -8.53 10.28
C ILE A 171 -10.21 -9.09 9.23
N THR A 172 -9.72 -10.03 8.42
CA THR A 172 -10.51 -10.72 7.40
C THR A 172 -10.30 -12.21 7.49
N GLY A 173 -11.42 -12.94 7.51
CA GLY A 173 -11.47 -14.39 7.42
C GLY A 173 -11.83 -14.80 6.01
N HIS A 174 -10.98 -15.61 5.40
CA HIS A 174 -11.18 -16.12 4.03
C HIS A 174 -11.59 -17.60 4.06
N SER A 175 -12.57 -17.98 3.24
CA SER A 175 -12.92 -19.38 3.03
C SER A 175 -13.27 -19.61 1.55
N LYS A 176 -13.42 -20.89 1.17
CA LYS A 176 -13.83 -21.27 -0.18
C LYS A 176 -15.19 -20.69 -0.60
N THR A 177 -16.06 -20.40 0.37
CA THR A 177 -17.47 -20.05 0.12
C THR A 177 -17.80 -18.61 0.44
N HIS A 178 -16.97 -17.91 1.22
CA HIS A 178 -17.23 -16.53 1.63
C HIS A 178 -15.98 -15.88 2.21
N ASP A 179 -16.02 -14.55 2.28
CA ASP A 179 -15.13 -13.73 3.09
C ASP A 179 -15.94 -12.93 4.12
N GLN A 180 -15.40 -12.83 5.32
CA GLN A 180 -15.97 -12.03 6.41
C GLN A 180 -14.87 -11.14 6.98
N SER A 181 -15.15 -9.86 7.16
CA SER A 181 -14.16 -8.92 7.66
C SER A 181 -14.76 -7.95 8.66
N ILE A 182 -13.93 -7.51 9.60
CA ILE A 182 -14.26 -6.52 10.61
C ILE A 182 -13.28 -5.37 10.45
N VAL A 183 -13.81 -4.16 10.29
CA VAL A 183 -13.06 -2.92 10.47
C VAL A 183 -13.40 -2.42 11.86
N TYR A 184 -12.50 -2.60 12.82
CA TYR A 184 -12.68 -2.11 14.18
C TYR A 184 -12.11 -0.68 14.27
N TYR A 185 -12.98 0.31 14.41
CA TYR A 185 -12.63 1.71 14.17
C TYR A 185 -12.25 2.41 15.48
N SER A 186 -11.10 2.06 16.04
CA SER A 186 -10.50 2.75 17.19
C SER A 186 -9.04 3.10 16.94
N SER A 187 -8.69 4.34 17.27
CA SER A 187 -7.32 4.88 17.24
C SER A 187 -6.58 4.76 18.57
N SER A 188 -7.24 4.23 19.62
CA SER A 188 -6.59 3.95 20.89
C SER A 188 -5.76 2.67 20.82
N GLU A 189 -4.90 2.46 21.81
CA GLU A 189 -4.23 1.17 22.00
C GLU A 189 -5.25 0.04 22.01
N THR A 190 -5.01 -0.97 21.18
CA THR A 190 -5.90 -2.12 21.03
C THR A 190 -5.11 -3.42 21.03
N TRP A 191 -5.61 -4.41 21.76
CA TRP A 191 -5.11 -5.77 21.80
C TRP A 191 -6.11 -6.70 21.14
N VAL A 192 -5.63 -7.70 20.41
CA VAL A 192 -6.49 -8.64 19.68
C VAL A 192 -6.11 -10.08 20.00
N ASP A 193 -7.02 -10.77 20.68
CA ASP A 193 -6.92 -12.20 20.95
C ASP A 193 -7.64 -13.01 19.86
N ILE A 194 -7.03 -14.11 19.43
CA ILE A 194 -7.59 -15.05 18.46
C ILE A 194 -7.61 -16.44 19.08
N LEU A 195 -8.80 -16.93 19.38
CA LEU A 195 -9.01 -18.17 20.14
C LEU A 195 -9.57 -19.28 19.26
N GLN A 196 -9.12 -20.51 19.52
CA GLN A 196 -9.67 -21.71 18.90
C GLN A 196 -11.04 -22.01 19.50
N CYS A 197 -12.04 -22.19 18.65
CA CYS A 197 -13.37 -22.55 19.12
C CYS A 197 -13.41 -24.02 19.55
N LYS A 198 -14.17 -24.33 20.60
CA LYS A 198 -14.40 -25.70 21.12
C LYS A 198 -15.89 -26.03 21.13
N ASP A 199 -16.22 -27.30 21.08
CA ASP A 199 -17.55 -27.87 21.15
C ASP A 199 -17.95 -28.13 22.64
N PRO A 200 -19.17 -28.61 22.97
CA PRO A 200 -19.60 -28.76 24.37
C PRO A 200 -18.88 -29.89 25.09
N SER A 201 -18.22 -30.79 24.35
CA SER A 201 -17.40 -31.86 24.89
C SER A 201 -15.96 -31.41 25.16
N GLY A 202 -15.63 -30.17 24.78
CA GLY A 202 -14.29 -29.60 24.87
C GLY A 202 -13.40 -29.96 23.67
N GLU A 203 -13.96 -30.58 22.62
CA GLU A 203 -13.24 -30.87 21.37
C GLU A 203 -13.16 -29.61 20.51
N GLU A 204 -12.02 -29.36 19.87
CA GLU A 204 -11.83 -28.19 19.02
C GLU A 204 -12.80 -28.24 17.81
N LEU A 205 -13.57 -27.17 17.61
CA LEU A 205 -14.33 -26.99 16.38
C LEU A 205 -13.34 -26.84 15.24
N LYS A 206 -13.53 -27.62 14.19
CA LYS A 206 -12.70 -27.61 12.98
C LYS A 206 -12.94 -26.40 12.07
N THR A 207 -13.75 -25.43 12.51
CA THR A 207 -14.14 -24.27 11.70
C THR A 207 -14.36 -23.05 12.57
N GLY A 208 -13.78 -21.93 12.16
CA GLY A 208 -13.97 -20.62 12.77
C GLY A 208 -13.03 -20.31 13.93
N ARG A 209 -12.99 -19.05 14.30
CA ARG A 209 -12.17 -18.50 15.39
C ARG A 209 -12.96 -17.42 16.12
N PHE A 210 -12.70 -17.28 17.42
CA PHE A 210 -13.22 -16.15 18.18
C PHE A 210 -12.16 -15.07 18.27
N VAL A 211 -12.53 -13.83 17.98
CA VAL A 211 -11.62 -12.68 17.91
C VAL A 211 -12.07 -11.62 18.91
N ASN A 212 -11.26 -11.37 19.92
CA ASN A 212 -11.53 -10.38 20.96
C ASN A 212 -10.70 -9.13 20.74
N PHE A 213 -11.35 -8.00 20.54
CA PHE A 213 -10.71 -6.69 20.55
C PHE A 213 -10.84 -6.10 21.95
N ILE A 214 -9.71 -5.71 22.55
CA ILE A 214 -9.64 -5.06 23.86
C ILE A 214 -8.99 -3.70 23.66
N THR A 215 -9.71 -2.63 23.93
CA THR A 215 -9.25 -1.27 23.62
C THR A 215 -9.20 -0.42 24.86
N GLU A 216 -8.19 0.45 24.95
CA GLU A 216 -7.97 1.30 26.12
C GLU A 216 -9.08 2.34 26.34
N SER A 217 -9.57 2.98 25.29
CA SER A 217 -10.55 4.07 25.35
C SER A 217 -11.32 4.26 24.03
N GLY A 218 -12.19 5.28 23.99
CA GLY A 218 -12.93 5.67 22.79
C GLY A 218 -14.36 5.14 22.72
N GLN A 219 -14.91 5.07 21.51
CA GLN A 219 -16.26 4.58 21.26
C GLN A 219 -16.21 3.23 20.54
N LEU A 220 -17.16 2.35 20.86
CA LEU A 220 -17.33 1.10 20.13
C LEU A 220 -17.94 1.39 18.75
N GLU A 221 -17.07 1.49 17.75
CA GLU A 221 -17.44 1.63 16.34
C GLU A 221 -16.76 0.54 15.52
N PHE A 222 -17.55 -0.17 14.70
CA PHE A 222 -17.02 -1.20 13.82
C PHE A 222 -17.91 -1.37 12.59
N PHE A 223 -17.30 -1.84 11.51
CA PHE A 223 -17.99 -2.21 10.28
C PHE A 223 -17.83 -3.70 10.04
N ILE A 224 -18.92 -4.30 9.55
CA ILE A 224 -18.99 -5.72 9.27
C ILE A 224 -19.14 -5.88 7.77
N ILE A 225 -18.20 -6.58 7.16
CA ILE A 225 -18.20 -6.84 5.73
C ILE A 225 -18.39 -8.35 5.55
N GLY A 226 -19.40 -8.73 4.79
CA GLY A 226 -19.64 -10.11 4.41
C GLY A 226 -19.86 -10.20 2.91
N SER A 227 -19.14 -11.11 2.25
CA SER A 227 -19.31 -11.37 0.83
C SER A 227 -19.36 -12.88 0.61
N SER A 228 -20.37 -13.36 -0.12
CA SER A 228 -20.40 -14.74 -0.57
C SER A 228 -19.55 -14.94 -1.83
N GLN A 229 -18.96 -16.12 -1.95
CA GLN A 229 -18.40 -16.56 -3.21
C GLN A 229 -19.55 -16.93 -4.15
N SER A 230 -19.76 -16.11 -5.17
CA SER A 230 -20.78 -16.30 -6.21
C SER A 230 -20.14 -16.57 -7.57
N ASP A 231 -20.92 -17.07 -8.52
CA ASP A 231 -20.53 -17.19 -9.95
C ASP A 231 -20.45 -15.81 -10.66
N SER A 232 -20.42 -14.71 -9.91
CA SER A 232 -20.32 -13.37 -10.47
C SER A 232 -18.92 -13.11 -11.05
N HIS A 233 -18.80 -12.07 -11.88
CA HIS A 233 -17.51 -11.68 -12.46
C HIS A 233 -16.50 -11.10 -11.45
N VAL A 234 -16.91 -10.86 -10.19
CA VAL A 234 -16.04 -10.31 -9.14
C VAL A 234 -16.00 -11.30 -7.98
N SER A 235 -14.81 -11.81 -7.65
CA SER A 235 -14.63 -12.74 -6.54
C SER A 235 -14.94 -12.09 -5.19
N SER A 236 -15.22 -12.93 -4.19
CA SER A 236 -15.54 -12.46 -2.85
C SER A 236 -14.43 -11.60 -2.21
N PRO A 237 -13.12 -11.96 -2.28
CA PRO A 237 -12.05 -11.09 -1.79
C PRO A 237 -11.99 -9.71 -2.46
N LYS A 238 -12.25 -9.66 -3.77
CA LYS A 238 -12.29 -8.41 -4.54
C LYS A 238 -13.46 -7.52 -4.08
N ARG A 239 -14.62 -8.11 -3.80
CA ARG A 239 -15.78 -7.37 -3.27
C ARG A 239 -15.51 -6.83 -1.87
N VAL A 240 -14.90 -7.62 -0.98
CA VAL A 240 -14.46 -7.16 0.35
C VAL A 240 -13.53 -5.96 0.23
N SER A 241 -12.54 -6.02 -0.66
CA SER A 241 -11.58 -4.93 -0.91
C SER A 241 -12.24 -3.63 -1.40
N ILE A 242 -13.27 -3.73 -2.27
CA ILE A 242 -14.08 -2.58 -2.70
C ILE A 242 -14.85 -1.98 -1.50
N LEU A 243 -15.47 -2.82 -0.67
CA LEU A 243 -16.25 -2.36 0.49
C LEU A 243 -15.35 -1.72 1.56
N LEU A 244 -14.19 -2.32 1.85
CA LEU A 244 -13.18 -1.76 2.74
C LEU A 244 -12.72 -0.37 2.28
N SER A 245 -12.44 -0.22 0.98
CA SER A 245 -12.00 1.05 0.40
C SER A 245 -13.13 2.08 0.30
N THR A 246 -14.39 1.64 0.25
CA THR A 246 -15.55 2.53 0.35
C THR A 246 -15.66 3.16 1.74
N ILE A 247 -15.26 2.43 2.78
CA ILE A 247 -15.26 2.90 4.17
C ILE A 247 -14.03 3.78 4.44
N THR A 248 -12.84 3.30 4.07
CA THR A 248 -11.56 3.93 4.48
C THR A 248 -11.01 4.92 3.44
N GLY A 249 -11.44 4.81 2.18
CA GLY A 249 -11.01 5.62 1.04
C GLY A 249 -10.20 4.82 0.01
N PHE A 250 -10.14 5.33 -1.22
CA PHE A 250 -9.30 4.78 -2.29
C PHE A 250 -7.99 5.55 -2.39
N ILE A 251 -6.92 4.87 -2.84
CA ILE A 251 -5.65 5.53 -3.15
C ILE A 251 -5.85 6.54 -4.29
N ASN A 252 -5.15 7.67 -4.23
CA ASN A 252 -4.98 8.53 -5.40
C ASN A 252 -4.08 7.85 -6.44
N GLN A 253 -4.23 8.20 -7.72
CA GLN A 253 -3.28 7.71 -8.73
C GLN A 253 -1.90 8.31 -8.40
N PRO A 254 -0.88 7.50 -8.08
CA PRO A 254 0.44 8.01 -7.72
C PRO A 254 1.11 8.75 -8.89
N PRO A 255 2.04 9.67 -8.63
CA PRO A 255 2.90 10.18 -9.69
C PRO A 255 3.78 9.04 -10.24
N LEU A 256 4.04 9.02 -11.54
CA LEU A 256 4.71 7.91 -12.21
C LEU A 256 6.14 7.68 -11.67
N PHE A 257 6.87 8.75 -11.37
CA PHE A 257 8.23 8.66 -10.85
C PHE A 257 8.31 7.88 -9.53
N SER A 258 7.24 7.91 -8.70
CA SER A 258 7.26 7.26 -7.39
C SER A 258 7.16 5.74 -7.48
N LEU A 259 6.88 5.20 -8.67
CA LEU A 259 6.96 3.78 -8.94
C LEU A 259 8.36 3.40 -9.43
N GLY A 260 9.25 4.34 -9.73
CA GLY A 260 10.61 4.05 -10.18
C GLY A 260 11.48 3.49 -9.07
N TYR A 261 12.80 3.45 -9.31
CA TYR A 261 13.77 3.13 -8.27
C TYR A 261 14.13 4.38 -7.47
N HIS A 262 14.06 4.26 -6.14
CA HIS A 262 14.42 5.29 -5.18
C HIS A 262 15.76 4.91 -4.51
N TYR A 263 16.74 5.80 -4.58
CA TYR A 263 18.00 5.62 -3.85
C TYR A 263 18.08 6.59 -2.66
N SER A 264 18.21 6.02 -1.48
CA SER A 264 18.36 6.72 -0.21
C SER A 264 19.50 6.09 0.60
N LYS A 265 20.10 6.88 1.49
CA LYS A 265 21.01 6.42 2.52
C LYS A 265 21.06 7.47 3.62
N TRP A 266 20.96 7.04 4.88
CA TRP A 266 21.33 7.90 5.99
C TRP A 266 22.86 7.99 5.99
N GLU A 267 23.45 9.16 5.69
CA GLU A 267 24.90 9.33 5.72
C GLU A 267 25.31 10.65 6.37
N ALA A 268 26.37 10.65 7.19
CA ALA A 268 26.86 11.87 7.86
C ALA A 268 27.18 12.99 6.88
N GLU A 269 27.57 12.64 5.66
CA GLU A 269 28.07 13.52 4.59
C GLU A 269 26.97 13.94 3.59
N THR A 270 25.68 13.69 3.88
CA THR A 270 24.57 14.10 3.00
C THR A 270 24.71 15.60 2.67
N SER A 271 24.87 15.89 1.37
CA SER A 271 25.09 17.24 0.84
C SER A 271 24.60 17.34 -0.61
N ALA A 272 24.37 18.55 -1.09
CA ALA A 272 23.94 18.77 -2.47
C ALA A 272 24.97 18.22 -3.50
N GLN A 273 26.27 18.39 -3.22
CA GLN A 273 27.35 17.84 -4.05
C GLN A 273 27.34 16.31 -4.03
N ARG A 274 27.13 15.70 -2.87
CA ARG A 274 27.06 14.23 -2.74
C ARG A 274 25.90 13.62 -3.52
N LEU A 275 24.72 14.25 -3.47
CA LEU A 275 23.56 13.84 -4.27
C LEU A 275 23.80 14.05 -5.78
N LEU A 276 24.50 15.13 -6.16
CA LEU A 276 24.92 15.38 -7.54
C LEU A 276 25.91 14.30 -8.04
N GLU A 277 26.85 13.87 -7.20
CA GLU A 277 27.74 12.75 -7.50
C GLU A 277 26.95 11.47 -7.73
N PHE A 278 26.00 11.12 -6.85
CA PHE A 278 25.14 9.95 -7.02
C PHE A 278 24.35 10.01 -8.32
N SER A 279 23.70 11.15 -8.60
CA SER A 279 22.99 11.38 -9.86
C SER A 279 23.89 11.07 -11.07
N ASN A 280 25.11 11.59 -11.07
CA ASN A 280 26.06 11.36 -12.16
C ASN A 280 26.55 9.90 -12.22
N ARG A 281 26.85 9.28 -11.07
CA ARG A 281 27.31 7.88 -10.99
C ARG A 281 26.25 6.90 -11.49
N PHE A 282 24.99 7.05 -11.08
CA PHE A 282 23.90 6.21 -11.61
C PHE A 282 23.81 6.27 -13.14
N GLN A 283 24.01 7.45 -13.73
CA GLN A 283 24.02 7.58 -15.19
C GLN A 283 25.27 6.95 -15.83
N GLN A 284 26.47 7.19 -15.28
CA GLN A 284 27.73 6.64 -15.81
C GLN A 284 27.73 5.11 -15.76
N GLU A 285 27.18 4.56 -14.69
CA GLU A 285 27.12 3.13 -14.38
C GLU A 285 25.86 2.51 -14.95
N ASN A 286 25.09 3.28 -15.72
CA ASN A 286 24.02 2.73 -16.51
C ASN A 286 22.94 2.09 -15.61
N ILE A 287 22.59 2.69 -14.48
CA ILE A 287 21.57 2.21 -13.54
C ILE A 287 20.44 3.25 -13.45
N PRO A 288 19.19 2.89 -13.85
CA PRO A 288 18.04 3.78 -13.72
C PRO A 288 17.78 4.20 -12.27
N VAL A 289 17.41 5.46 -12.05
CA VAL A 289 16.96 5.99 -10.76
C VAL A 289 16.04 7.17 -11.02
N ASP A 290 14.93 7.25 -10.28
CA ASP A 290 13.95 8.34 -10.36
C ASP A 290 14.10 9.33 -9.23
N VAL A 291 14.48 8.86 -8.03
CA VAL A 291 14.44 9.70 -6.82
C VAL A 291 15.71 9.54 -5.99
N LEU A 292 16.31 10.66 -5.63
CA LEU A 292 17.34 10.75 -4.59
C LEU A 292 16.72 11.33 -3.32
N TRP A 293 17.22 10.89 -2.17
CA TRP A 293 16.68 11.26 -0.87
C TRP A 293 17.75 11.97 -0.04
N ALA A 294 17.34 12.98 0.73
CA ALA A 294 18.19 13.63 1.72
C ALA A 294 17.60 13.39 3.12
N ASP A 295 18.34 12.62 3.91
CA ASP A 295 18.05 12.30 5.30
C ASP A 295 18.43 13.46 6.24
N LEU A 296 18.20 13.31 7.55
CA LEU A 296 18.45 14.25 8.66
C LEU A 296 19.57 15.28 8.42
N PRO A 297 20.78 14.91 7.94
CA PRO A 297 21.88 15.87 7.83
C PRO A 297 21.72 16.94 6.75
N TYR A 298 20.66 16.91 5.94
CA TYR A 298 20.32 18.03 5.03
C TYR A 298 19.88 19.29 5.77
N ALA A 299 19.17 19.11 6.89
CA ALA A 299 18.62 20.20 7.69
C ALA A 299 19.70 20.83 8.56
N ASN A 300 19.65 22.16 8.76
CA ASN A 300 20.61 22.85 9.60
C ASN A 300 20.40 22.44 11.06
N GLU A 301 21.35 21.73 11.66
CA GLU A 301 21.23 21.21 13.04
C GLU A 301 19.92 20.45 13.30
N LYS A 302 19.41 19.72 12.28
CA LYS A 302 18.12 19.00 12.32
C LYS A 302 16.90 19.90 12.55
N MET A 303 17.02 21.20 12.32
CA MET A 303 15.88 22.13 12.19
C MET A 303 15.24 21.95 10.82
N TYR A 304 14.13 21.22 10.73
CA TYR A 304 13.38 21.02 9.49
C TYR A 304 13.01 22.35 8.80
N PHE A 305 12.67 22.30 7.51
CA PHE A 305 12.38 23.51 6.71
C PHE A 305 13.56 24.50 6.60
N THR A 306 14.77 24.06 6.95
CA THR A 306 16.03 24.77 6.72
C THR A 306 17.02 23.88 5.97
N PHE A 307 18.12 24.46 5.51
CA PHE A 307 19.20 23.75 4.83
C PHE A 307 20.51 24.02 5.55
N HIS A 308 21.33 22.98 5.74
CA HIS A 308 22.66 23.14 6.31
C HIS A 308 23.49 24.10 5.43
N PRO A 309 24.04 25.20 5.98
CA PRO A 309 24.56 26.31 5.20
C PRO A 309 25.74 25.93 4.29
N ASP A 310 26.62 25.03 4.73
CA ASP A 310 27.76 24.59 3.90
C ASP A 310 27.38 23.47 2.91
N ARG A 311 26.65 22.45 3.38
CA ARG A 311 26.32 21.23 2.62
C ARG A 311 25.24 21.45 1.56
N PHE A 312 24.37 22.43 1.77
CA PHE A 312 23.26 22.81 0.90
C PHE A 312 23.23 24.34 0.72
N ASN A 313 24.41 24.93 0.49
CA ASN A 313 24.48 26.33 0.07
C ASN A 313 23.67 26.55 -1.21
N GLU A 314 23.17 27.78 -1.42
CA GLU A 314 22.26 28.12 -2.52
C GLU A 314 22.78 27.68 -3.90
N HIS A 315 24.08 27.88 -4.17
CA HIS A 315 24.68 27.52 -5.45
C HIS A 315 24.68 26.02 -5.71
N ASP A 316 25.12 25.22 -4.73
CA ASP A 316 25.20 23.77 -4.89
C ASP A 316 23.80 23.15 -4.92
N PHE A 317 22.86 23.67 -4.13
CA PHE A 317 21.49 23.17 -4.12
C PHE A 317 20.74 23.50 -5.43
N ASP A 318 20.92 24.71 -5.97
CA ASP A 318 20.39 25.06 -7.29
C ASP A 318 20.99 24.20 -8.40
N THR A 319 22.29 23.92 -8.33
CA THR A 319 22.98 23.03 -9.27
C THR A 319 22.41 21.62 -9.20
N LEU A 320 22.20 21.07 -8.01
CA LEU A 320 21.55 19.77 -7.82
C LEU A 320 20.13 19.77 -8.39
N LYS A 321 19.30 20.77 -8.07
CA LYS A 321 17.92 20.82 -8.58
C LYS A 321 17.88 20.89 -10.11
N GLN A 322 18.77 21.68 -10.72
CA GLN A 322 18.84 21.78 -12.18
C GLN A 322 19.24 20.44 -12.82
N GLU A 323 20.26 19.79 -12.27
CA GLU A 323 20.68 18.44 -12.67
C GLU A 323 19.51 17.44 -12.60
N LEU A 324 18.78 17.42 -11.48
CA LEU A 324 17.66 16.49 -11.29
C LEU A 324 16.54 16.77 -12.29
N LYS A 325 16.21 18.06 -12.54
CA LYS A 325 15.22 18.45 -13.57
C LYS A 325 15.65 18.01 -14.97
N ASP A 326 16.90 18.27 -15.36
CA ASP A 326 17.43 17.92 -16.68
C ASP A 326 17.42 16.41 -16.93
N LYS A 327 17.50 15.61 -15.87
CA LYS A 327 17.45 14.14 -15.91
C LYS A 327 16.08 13.55 -15.59
N ASN A 328 15.04 14.38 -15.44
CA ASN A 328 13.69 13.99 -15.01
C ASN A 328 13.71 13.11 -13.74
N ARG A 329 14.51 13.49 -12.76
CA ARG A 329 14.62 12.89 -11.42
C ARG A 329 14.02 13.83 -10.39
N LYS A 330 13.63 13.28 -9.24
CA LYS A 330 13.06 14.02 -8.11
C LYS A 330 13.98 13.98 -6.89
N LEU A 331 13.75 14.92 -5.98
CA LEU A 331 14.37 14.94 -4.66
C LEU A 331 13.30 14.69 -3.59
N VAL A 332 13.59 13.86 -2.60
CA VAL A 332 12.77 13.73 -1.40
C VAL A 332 13.55 14.23 -0.19
N LEU A 333 12.93 15.09 0.62
CA LEU A 333 13.50 15.62 1.86
C LEU A 333 12.72 15.09 3.07
N LEU A 334 13.45 14.73 4.12
CA LEU A 334 12.89 14.35 5.42
C LEU A 334 12.27 15.55 6.15
N THR A 335 11.08 15.40 6.72
CA THR A 335 10.49 16.34 7.67
C THR A 335 9.76 15.56 8.74
N ASP A 336 10.12 15.75 10.00
CA ASP A 336 9.52 15.01 11.12
C ASP A 336 8.64 15.92 11.97
N PRO A 337 7.70 15.37 12.76
CA PRO A 337 6.72 16.19 13.47
C PRO A 337 7.25 16.86 14.75
N HIS A 338 8.48 16.53 15.16
CA HIS A 338 9.14 17.16 16.30
C HIS A 338 9.90 18.41 15.84
N ILE A 339 9.66 19.53 16.51
CA ILE A 339 10.24 20.85 16.21
C ILE A 339 11.22 21.19 17.31
N PHE A 340 12.47 21.48 16.94
CA PHE A 340 13.51 21.86 17.90
C PHE A 340 13.09 23.09 18.73
N ALA A 341 13.16 22.99 20.06
CA ALA A 341 12.62 24.02 20.97
C ALA A 341 13.59 25.20 21.18
N GLN A 342 14.10 25.80 20.10
CA GLN A 342 15.06 26.91 20.14
C GLN A 342 14.45 28.22 19.66
N THR A 343 14.59 29.30 20.46
CA THR A 343 13.89 30.58 20.22
C THR A 343 14.30 31.35 18.95
N ASP A 344 15.44 31.03 18.34
CA ASP A 344 15.90 31.58 17.06
C ASP A 344 15.54 30.70 15.85
N TYR A 345 14.92 29.53 16.07
CA TYR A 345 14.38 28.69 15.01
C TYR A 345 12.97 29.18 14.62
N HIS A 346 12.84 29.63 13.37
CA HIS A 346 11.64 30.30 12.88
C HIS A 346 10.36 29.47 12.98
N VAL A 347 10.39 28.15 12.75
CA VAL A 347 9.18 27.31 12.84
C VAL A 347 8.67 27.25 14.28
N TYR A 348 9.57 27.04 15.24
CA TYR A 348 9.21 27.05 16.66
C TYR A 348 8.67 28.41 17.09
N GLN A 349 9.39 29.49 16.76
CA GLN A 349 9.00 30.85 17.11
C GLN A 349 7.64 31.23 16.50
N ASN A 350 7.44 30.95 15.21
CA ASN A 350 6.20 31.26 14.51
C ASN A 350 5.03 30.43 15.05
N GLY A 351 5.26 29.15 15.39
CA GLY A 351 4.25 28.31 16.03
C GLY A 351 3.78 28.88 17.36
N LEU A 352 4.72 29.29 18.23
CA LEU A 352 4.39 29.95 19.50
C LEU A 352 3.65 31.28 19.31
N LEU A 353 4.09 32.10 18.35
CA LEU A 353 3.44 33.37 18.04
C LEU A 353 2.02 33.15 17.50
N LYS A 354 1.84 32.11 16.68
CA LYS A 354 0.55 31.76 16.11
C LYS A 354 -0.42 31.26 17.18
N GLU A 355 0.04 30.38 18.05
CA GLU A 355 -0.73 29.91 19.20
C GLU A 355 -1.12 31.08 20.12
N ALA A 356 -0.17 31.96 20.45
CA ALA A 356 -0.43 33.15 21.23
C ALA A 356 -1.43 34.09 20.55
N GLU A 357 -1.40 34.20 19.22
CA GLU A 357 -2.37 34.99 18.44
C GLU A 357 -3.78 34.39 18.52
N LEU A 358 -3.92 33.08 18.30
CA LEU A 358 -5.20 32.37 18.34
C LEU A 358 -5.86 32.43 19.73
N ASN A 359 -5.03 32.52 20.76
CA ASN A 359 -5.41 32.60 22.17
C ASN A 359 -5.50 34.05 22.73
N LYS A 360 -5.42 35.09 21.88
CA LYS A 360 -5.62 36.50 22.31
C LYS A 360 -7.03 36.75 22.83
N ASP A 361 -8.03 36.09 22.24
CA ASP A 361 -9.39 36.12 22.76
C ASP A 361 -9.47 35.14 23.94
N GLN A 362 -9.72 35.69 25.13
CA GLN A 362 -9.83 34.91 26.36
C GLN A 362 -11.04 33.96 26.39
N ASN A 363 -11.85 33.89 25.33
CA ASN A 363 -12.91 32.90 25.16
C ASN A 363 -12.54 31.78 24.17
N ASN A 364 -11.37 31.83 23.55
CA ASN A 364 -10.87 30.82 22.63
C ASN A 364 -9.68 30.06 23.23
N ILE A 365 -9.59 28.76 22.96
CA ILE A 365 -8.41 27.94 23.24
C ILE A 365 -8.04 27.25 21.94
N ASP A 366 -6.80 27.40 21.55
CA ASP A 366 -6.19 26.81 20.36
C ASP A 366 -4.77 26.32 20.68
N GLN A 367 -4.26 25.37 19.91
CA GLN A 367 -2.98 24.71 20.12
C GLN A 367 -2.31 24.47 18.77
N ILE A 368 -1.06 24.90 18.64
CA ILE A 368 -0.19 24.52 17.51
C ILE A 368 0.64 23.30 17.90
N PHE A 369 1.06 23.24 19.16
CA PHE A 369 1.85 22.14 19.70
C PHE A 369 1.08 21.35 20.75
N VAL A 370 1.42 20.07 20.89
CA VAL A 370 0.85 19.17 21.89
C VAL A 370 1.13 19.71 23.30
N SER A 371 0.15 19.56 24.19
CA SER A 371 0.24 20.02 25.58
C SER A 371 0.32 18.87 26.57
N ASN A 372 0.97 19.10 27.70
CA ASN A 372 0.88 18.27 28.90
C ASN A 372 -0.55 18.28 29.49
N LYS A 373 -0.82 17.36 30.42
CA LYS A 373 -2.08 17.29 31.17
C LYS A 373 -2.47 18.60 31.89
N ASP A 374 -1.49 19.44 32.18
CA ASP A 374 -1.65 20.70 32.89
C ASP A 374 -1.72 21.92 31.94
N LEU A 375 -1.88 21.66 30.63
CA LEU A 375 -1.92 22.63 29.53
C LEU A 375 -0.63 23.42 29.32
N SER A 376 0.48 23.02 29.95
CA SER A 376 1.80 23.51 29.54
C SER A 376 2.22 22.84 28.23
N LEU A 377 3.06 23.51 27.45
CA LEU A 377 3.66 22.96 26.24
C LEU A 377 4.44 21.67 26.55
N PHE A 378 4.15 20.58 25.85
CA PHE A 378 4.92 19.34 25.99
C PHE A 378 6.34 19.52 25.42
N GLN A 379 7.34 19.04 26.13
CA GLN A 379 8.74 18.99 25.70
C GLN A 379 9.32 17.60 26.00
N GLY A 380 10.16 17.11 25.08
CA GLY A 380 10.83 15.81 25.16
C GLY A 380 12.01 15.76 24.17
N GLU A 381 12.78 14.68 24.19
CA GLU A 381 13.96 14.51 23.35
C GLU A 381 13.66 13.79 22.02
N CYS A 382 14.24 14.29 20.94
CA CYS A 382 14.34 13.59 19.66
C CYS A 382 15.65 13.97 18.95
N TRP A 383 15.74 13.83 17.62
CA TRP A 383 16.97 14.07 16.84
C TRP A 383 17.68 15.42 17.08
N PRO A 384 16.98 16.58 17.15
CA PRO A 384 17.64 17.86 17.43
C PRO A 384 17.89 18.09 18.94
N GLY A 385 17.50 17.16 19.81
CA GLY A 385 17.46 17.33 21.27
C GLY A 385 16.07 17.72 21.75
N GLN A 386 15.99 18.64 22.72
CA GLN A 386 14.73 19.10 23.31
C GLN A 386 13.81 19.72 22.25
N SER A 387 12.64 19.11 22.07
CA SER A 387 11.70 19.37 20.98
C SER A 387 10.27 19.51 21.47
N VAL A 388 9.39 20.02 20.61
CA VAL A 388 7.93 20.07 20.79
C VAL A 388 7.25 19.39 19.60
N TRP A 389 6.04 18.86 19.77
CA TRP A 389 5.34 18.10 18.71
C TRP A 389 4.15 18.89 18.18
N ILE A 390 3.94 18.89 16.86
CA ILE A 390 2.77 19.53 16.23
C ILE A 390 1.48 18.78 16.61
N ASP A 391 0.44 19.50 17.02
CA ASP A 391 -0.86 18.87 17.32
C ASP A 391 -1.69 18.64 16.05
N PHE A 392 -1.42 17.56 15.30
CA PHE A 392 -2.11 17.31 14.04
C PHE A 392 -3.61 17.04 14.15
N PHE A 393 -4.19 16.91 15.34
CA PHE A 393 -5.66 16.82 15.48
C PHE A 393 -6.33 18.19 15.41
N ASN A 394 -5.55 19.25 15.61
CA ASN A 394 -6.01 20.62 15.52
C ASN A 394 -5.93 21.15 14.08
N SER A 395 -7.05 21.65 13.57
CA SER A 395 -7.11 22.26 12.23
C SER A 395 -6.18 23.46 12.04
N GLN A 396 -5.93 24.28 13.07
CA GLN A 396 -5.00 25.41 12.97
C GLN A 396 -3.54 24.93 12.93
N ALA A 397 -3.20 23.88 13.68
CA ALA A 397 -1.88 23.25 13.63
C ALA A 397 -1.65 22.58 12.26
N GLN A 398 -2.63 21.87 11.70
CA GLN A 398 -2.55 21.30 10.35
C GLN A 398 -2.28 22.39 9.31
N LYS A 399 -2.99 23.51 9.39
CA LYS A 399 -2.79 24.65 8.49
C LYS A 399 -1.40 25.27 8.67
N PHE A 400 -0.97 25.50 9.91
CA PHE A 400 0.36 26.01 10.23
C PHE A 400 1.45 25.11 9.67
N TRP A 401 1.32 23.80 9.84
CA TRP A 401 2.24 22.80 9.28
C TRP A 401 2.26 22.84 7.74
N GLY A 402 1.09 22.85 7.12
CA GLY A 402 0.96 22.94 5.66
C GLY A 402 1.61 24.19 5.07
N GLU A 403 1.48 25.34 5.75
CA GLU A 403 2.10 26.61 5.36
C GLU A 403 3.64 26.54 5.31
N GLN A 404 4.27 25.69 6.14
CA GLN A 404 5.72 25.51 6.14
C GLN A 404 6.25 24.95 4.82
N TYR A 405 5.43 24.22 4.04
CA TYR A 405 5.83 23.68 2.74
C TYR A 405 5.71 24.69 1.59
N SER A 406 5.14 25.87 1.80
CA SER A 406 5.12 26.91 0.77
C SER A 406 6.54 27.30 0.37
N TYR A 407 6.76 27.65 -0.90
CA TYR A 407 8.09 28.00 -1.42
C TYR A 407 8.73 29.21 -0.70
N ASP A 408 7.91 30.07 -0.09
CA ASP A 408 8.37 31.23 0.69
C ASP A 408 8.90 30.84 2.08
N GLN A 409 8.34 29.78 2.68
CA GLN A 409 8.76 29.25 3.98
C GLN A 409 9.88 28.23 3.81
N PHE A 410 9.68 27.21 2.95
CA PHE A 410 10.71 26.21 2.64
C PHE A 410 11.59 26.67 1.47
N ARG A 411 12.29 27.78 1.67
CA ARG A 411 13.06 28.46 0.62
C ARG A 411 14.11 27.56 -0.01
N GLY A 412 14.18 27.60 -1.33
CA GLY A 412 15.09 26.77 -2.13
C GLY A 412 14.43 25.50 -2.66
N THR A 413 13.26 25.10 -2.17
CA THR A 413 12.48 24.00 -2.77
C THR A 413 11.70 24.46 -4.02
N ASP A 414 11.28 23.50 -4.83
CA ASP A 414 10.38 23.69 -5.97
C ASP A 414 9.49 22.44 -6.16
N SER A 415 8.68 22.41 -7.23
CA SER A 415 7.72 21.33 -7.48
C SER A 415 8.35 19.96 -7.72
N ASN A 416 9.68 19.90 -7.90
CA ASN A 416 10.45 18.68 -8.08
C ASN A 416 10.89 18.06 -6.72
N VAL A 417 10.59 18.73 -5.61
CA VAL A 417 10.89 18.31 -4.24
C VAL A 417 9.63 17.74 -3.58
N HIS A 418 9.76 16.54 -3.03
CA HIS A 418 8.73 15.76 -2.34
C HIS A 418 9.18 15.39 -0.92
N ILE A 419 8.30 14.77 -0.14
CA ILE A 419 8.47 14.70 1.32
C ILE A 419 8.55 13.28 1.85
N TRP A 420 9.44 13.08 2.80
CA TRP A 420 9.49 11.92 3.67
C TRP A 420 9.07 12.38 5.07
N PHE A 421 7.99 11.80 5.59
CA PHE A 421 7.42 12.10 6.89
C PHE A 421 7.70 10.93 7.85
N ASP A 422 8.76 11.05 8.64
CA ASP A 422 9.23 10.01 9.56
C ASP A 422 8.94 10.38 11.03
N MET A 423 9.25 9.46 11.93
CA MET A 423 9.18 9.64 13.39
C MET A 423 7.78 10.05 13.87
N ASN A 424 6.76 9.65 13.11
CA ASN A 424 5.39 10.16 13.20
C ASN A 424 4.40 9.21 13.87
N GLU A 425 4.90 8.26 14.65
CA GLU A 425 4.09 7.43 15.56
C GLU A 425 3.30 8.25 16.59
N PRO A 426 3.82 9.28 17.29
CA PRO A 426 5.13 9.96 17.20
C PRO A 426 6.25 9.37 18.07
N SER A 427 7.49 9.45 17.58
CA SER A 427 8.69 9.05 18.33
C SER A 427 9.14 10.17 19.30
N VAL A 428 9.42 9.78 20.56
CA VAL A 428 9.89 10.61 21.67
C VAL A 428 10.93 9.79 22.45
N PHE A 429 12.22 10.09 22.32
CA PHE A 429 13.30 9.21 22.79
C PHE A 429 13.34 8.99 24.30
N ASP A 430 12.92 9.99 25.08
CA ASP A 430 12.82 9.93 26.54
C ASP A 430 11.39 9.64 27.03
N GLY A 431 10.46 9.37 26.12
CA GLY A 431 9.08 9.00 26.41
C GLY A 431 8.92 7.54 26.83
N GLU A 432 7.82 7.23 27.52
CA GLU A 432 7.45 5.85 27.81
C GLU A 432 7.18 5.10 26.50
N GLU A 433 7.81 3.93 26.32
CA GLU A 433 7.81 3.17 25.06
C GLU A 433 8.28 3.96 23.82
N GLY A 434 9.01 5.06 24.03
CA GLY A 434 9.50 5.89 22.93
C GLY A 434 8.43 6.79 22.29
N THR A 435 7.34 7.13 22.98
CA THR A 435 6.25 7.96 22.41
C THR A 435 5.69 9.00 23.39
N LEU A 436 4.69 9.79 22.95
CA LEU A 436 4.04 10.82 23.75
C LEU A 436 3.33 10.21 24.97
N PRO A 437 3.34 10.89 26.14
CA PRO A 437 2.58 10.45 27.29
C PRO A 437 1.10 10.31 26.97
N LYS A 438 0.48 9.20 27.41
CA LYS A 438 -0.93 8.88 27.17
C LYS A 438 -1.93 9.95 27.64
N ASN A 439 -1.55 10.81 28.57
CA ASN A 439 -2.36 11.90 29.11
C ASN A 439 -2.03 13.27 28.53
N SER A 440 -1.18 13.34 27.50
CA SER A 440 -0.99 14.55 26.70
C SER A 440 -2.32 14.94 26.06
N ILE A 441 -2.53 16.24 25.89
CA ILE A 441 -3.80 16.81 25.44
C ILE A 441 -3.64 17.25 23.98
N HIS A 442 -4.62 16.83 23.17
CA HIS A 442 -4.82 17.25 21.80
C HIS A 442 -6.13 18.03 21.69
N LEU A 443 -6.16 19.02 20.80
CA LEU A 443 -7.36 19.81 20.50
C LEU A 443 -7.89 19.40 19.13
N LEU A 444 -9.12 18.88 19.09
CA LEU A 444 -9.75 18.38 17.87
C LEU A 444 -10.33 19.52 17.03
N GLY A 445 -10.46 19.32 15.71
CA GLY A 445 -10.98 20.35 14.78
C GLY A 445 -12.41 20.85 15.04
N ASN A 446 -13.20 20.16 15.86
CA ASN A 446 -14.52 20.60 16.34
C ASN A 446 -14.44 21.42 17.65
N SER A 447 -13.23 21.83 18.04
CA SER A 447 -12.92 22.53 19.29
C SER A 447 -13.20 21.73 20.55
N THR A 448 -13.20 20.39 20.52
CA THR A 448 -13.14 19.53 21.73
C THR A 448 -11.71 19.09 22.02
N ALA A 449 -11.46 18.47 23.17
CA ALA A 449 -10.15 17.90 23.50
C ALA A 449 -10.18 16.37 23.38
N ALA A 450 -8.99 15.75 23.33
CA ALA A 450 -8.79 14.32 23.49
C ALA A 450 -7.47 14.07 24.21
N PHE A 451 -7.34 12.95 24.92
CA PHE A 451 -6.05 12.52 25.41
C PHE A 451 -5.30 11.78 24.31
N HIS A 452 -3.97 11.76 24.40
CA HIS A 452 -3.14 11.04 23.45
C HIS A 452 -3.54 9.55 23.33
N ARG A 453 -3.90 8.90 24.44
CA ARG A 453 -4.43 7.51 24.45
C ARG A 453 -5.62 7.29 23.51
N ASP A 454 -6.43 8.31 23.26
CA ASP A 454 -7.65 8.21 22.44
C ASP A 454 -7.34 8.25 20.95
N VAL A 455 -6.22 8.87 20.58
CA VAL A 455 -5.92 9.28 19.21
C VAL A 455 -4.56 8.81 18.70
N HIS A 456 -3.77 8.15 19.55
CA HIS A 456 -2.39 7.76 19.32
C HIS A 456 -2.16 7.14 17.93
N ASN A 457 -2.87 6.06 17.60
CA ASN A 457 -2.66 5.35 16.32
C ASN A 457 -3.02 6.20 15.09
N ALA A 458 -3.80 7.28 15.25
CA ALA A 458 -4.18 8.18 14.17
C ALA A 458 -3.23 9.39 14.00
N TYR A 459 -2.26 9.61 14.89
CA TYR A 459 -1.38 10.77 14.85
C TYR A 459 -0.62 10.87 13.51
N GLY A 460 0.01 9.77 13.09
CA GLY A 460 0.73 9.69 11.82
C GLY A 460 -0.14 9.95 10.58
N LEU A 461 -1.38 9.46 10.58
CA LEU A 461 -2.37 9.74 9.53
C LEU A 461 -2.66 11.24 9.43
N MET A 462 -2.91 11.89 10.56
CA MET A 462 -3.27 13.31 10.58
C MET A 462 -2.10 14.19 10.13
N GLY A 463 -0.87 13.83 10.50
CA GLY A 463 0.34 14.47 10.00
C GLY A 463 0.53 14.28 8.50
N ALA A 464 0.40 13.05 7.99
CA ALA A 464 0.49 12.77 6.55
C ALA A 464 -0.57 13.53 5.73
N LYS A 465 -1.79 13.66 6.26
CA LYS A 465 -2.85 14.48 5.67
C LYS A 465 -2.46 15.97 5.66
N ALA A 466 -1.96 16.51 6.78
CA ALA A 466 -1.55 17.91 6.85
C ALA A 466 -0.42 18.23 5.87
N THR A 467 0.57 17.34 5.76
CA THR A 467 1.63 17.42 4.75
C THR A 467 1.05 17.39 3.33
N TYR A 468 0.11 16.48 3.04
CA TYR A 468 -0.55 16.41 1.74
C TYR A 468 -1.26 17.71 1.39
N ASP A 469 -2.09 18.24 2.30
CA ASP A 469 -2.82 19.49 2.09
C ASP A 469 -1.85 20.66 1.86
N GLY A 470 -0.76 20.75 2.62
CA GLY A 470 0.29 21.75 2.41
C GLY A 470 0.94 21.68 1.03
N LEU A 471 1.25 20.47 0.54
CA LEU A 471 1.83 20.29 -0.80
C LEU A 471 0.82 20.58 -1.93
N ILE A 472 -0.47 20.28 -1.71
CA ILE A 472 -1.56 20.68 -2.61
C ILE A 472 -1.62 22.20 -2.71
N ASP A 473 -1.58 22.90 -1.57
CA ASP A 473 -1.65 24.37 -1.54
C ASP A 473 -0.41 25.01 -2.17
N ARG A 474 0.78 24.46 -1.86
CA ARG A 474 2.09 24.85 -2.45
C ARG A 474 2.06 24.86 -3.97
N ASP A 475 1.45 23.85 -4.58
CA ASP A 475 1.37 23.64 -6.03
C ASP A 475 0.02 24.06 -6.63
N HIS A 476 -0.79 24.83 -5.89
CA HIS A 476 -2.10 25.33 -6.32
C HIS A 476 -3.05 24.24 -6.87
N GLY A 477 -2.99 23.05 -6.28
CA GLY A 477 -3.80 21.89 -6.67
C GLY A 477 -3.44 21.27 -8.01
N VAL A 478 -2.31 21.64 -8.62
CA VAL A 478 -1.88 21.12 -9.92
C VAL A 478 -1.13 19.79 -9.77
N GLN A 479 -0.08 19.76 -8.96
CA GLN A 479 0.84 18.62 -8.87
C GLN A 479 0.34 17.56 -7.91
N ARG A 480 0.51 16.28 -8.26
CA ARG A 480 0.33 15.18 -7.31
C ARG A 480 1.54 15.14 -6.37
N PRO A 481 1.35 15.28 -5.05
CA PRO A 481 2.44 15.09 -4.12
C PRO A 481 2.82 13.61 -4.02
N PHE A 482 4.08 13.36 -3.70
CA PHE A 482 4.56 12.11 -3.15
C PHE A 482 4.97 12.36 -1.70
N ILE A 483 4.41 11.54 -0.80
CA ILE A 483 4.76 11.52 0.62
C ILE A 483 5.03 10.08 0.97
N LEU A 484 6.14 9.81 1.66
CA LEU A 484 6.38 8.53 2.33
C LEU A 484 6.17 8.73 3.84
N SER A 485 5.32 7.92 4.47
CA SER A 485 4.99 8.00 5.90
C SER A 485 5.38 6.72 6.62
N ARG A 486 6.00 6.82 7.82
CA ARG A 486 6.33 5.62 8.61
C ARG A 486 5.09 5.09 9.31
N SER A 487 4.44 5.96 10.08
CA SER A 487 3.20 5.68 10.79
C SER A 487 1.97 6.06 9.96
N ILE A 488 0.96 5.18 9.98
CA ILE A 488 -0.32 5.37 9.29
C ILE A 488 -1.50 4.84 10.10
N PHE A 489 -2.70 5.20 9.67
CA PHE A 489 -3.99 4.64 10.11
C PHE A 489 -4.96 4.55 8.92
N PHE A 490 -6.20 4.09 9.16
CA PHE A 490 -7.22 3.99 8.11
C PHE A 490 -7.39 5.30 7.32
N GLY A 491 -7.24 5.22 6.00
CA GLY A 491 -7.37 6.36 5.09
C GLY A 491 -6.05 7.00 4.68
N ALA A 492 -4.92 6.60 5.27
CA ALA A 492 -3.60 7.13 4.91
C ALA A 492 -3.21 6.88 3.45
N GLN A 493 -3.76 5.83 2.82
CA GLN A 493 -3.56 5.53 1.40
C GLN A 493 -3.98 6.67 0.46
N LYS A 494 -4.81 7.61 0.93
CA LYS A 494 -5.15 8.81 0.14
C LYS A 494 -3.99 9.79 0.03
N TYR A 495 -3.07 9.78 1.00
CA TYR A 495 -2.12 10.87 1.23
C TYR A 495 -0.67 10.44 1.07
N ALA A 496 -0.31 9.22 1.48
CA ALA A 496 1.08 8.78 1.53
C ALA A 496 1.27 7.32 1.11
N ALA A 497 2.45 7.04 0.56
CA ALA A 497 3.04 5.71 0.53
C ALA A 497 3.58 5.35 1.92
N LYS A 498 3.87 4.06 2.14
CA LYS A 498 4.47 3.54 3.38
C LYS A 498 5.68 2.67 3.10
N TRP A 499 6.60 2.59 4.07
CA TRP A 499 7.56 1.49 4.15
C TRP A 499 7.46 0.80 5.51
N THR A 500 8.06 -0.38 5.63
CA THR A 500 8.00 -1.22 6.84
C THR A 500 8.94 -0.80 7.98
N GLY A 501 9.42 0.45 7.96
CA GLY A 501 10.37 0.96 8.93
C GLY A 501 11.77 0.33 8.84
N ASP A 502 12.46 0.33 9.97
CA ASP A 502 13.89 0.05 10.09
C ASP A 502 14.14 -1.46 10.16
N ASN A 503 14.01 -2.13 9.02
CA ASN A 503 14.26 -3.57 8.87
C ASN A 503 15.76 -3.94 8.92
N GLN A 504 16.03 -5.24 8.97
CA GLN A 504 17.39 -5.78 9.03
C GLN A 504 17.81 -6.45 7.72
N ALA A 505 19.11 -6.44 7.43
CA ALA A 505 19.70 -7.14 6.29
C ALA A 505 19.97 -8.62 6.61
N ASN A 506 18.91 -9.42 6.75
CA ASN A 506 18.97 -10.88 6.97
C ASN A 506 17.89 -11.64 6.14
N ASN A 507 17.90 -12.98 6.19
CA ASN A 507 16.97 -13.80 5.39
C ASN A 507 15.54 -13.79 5.96
N GLU A 508 15.43 -13.66 7.27
CA GLU A 508 14.18 -13.57 7.99
C GLU A 508 13.40 -12.34 7.51
N GLU A 509 14.06 -11.19 7.35
CA GLU A 509 13.43 -9.95 6.86
C GLU A 509 13.21 -9.89 5.37
N LEU A 510 14.06 -10.56 4.58
CA LEU A 510 13.73 -10.83 3.20
C LEU A 510 12.37 -11.56 3.10
N SER A 511 12.15 -12.56 3.95
CA SER A 511 10.91 -13.37 3.96
C SER A 511 9.73 -12.64 4.59
N SER A 512 9.92 -12.01 5.76
CA SER A 512 8.87 -11.33 6.52
C SER A 512 8.33 -10.09 5.77
N SER A 513 9.17 -9.43 4.96
CA SER A 513 8.75 -8.28 4.14
C SER A 513 7.57 -8.60 3.22
N ILE A 514 7.49 -9.82 2.69
CA ILE A 514 6.36 -10.27 1.87
C ILE A 514 5.08 -10.29 2.71
N SER A 515 5.14 -10.88 3.90
CA SER A 515 3.98 -10.95 4.81
C SER A 515 3.53 -9.57 5.26
N GLN A 516 4.46 -8.66 5.54
CA GLN A 516 4.16 -7.28 5.93
C GLN A 516 3.43 -6.51 4.82
N ILE A 517 3.98 -6.56 3.60
CA ILE A 517 3.43 -5.86 2.43
C ILE A 517 2.07 -6.45 2.02
N LEU A 518 1.91 -7.78 2.07
CA LEU A 518 0.62 -8.42 1.82
C LEU A 518 -0.44 -8.01 2.85
N ASN A 519 -0.09 -8.02 4.15
CA ASN A 519 -1.00 -7.60 5.22
C ASN A 519 -1.45 -6.15 5.07
N LEU A 520 -0.52 -5.22 4.82
CA LEU A 520 -0.83 -3.81 4.58
C LEU A 520 -1.69 -3.64 3.30
N GLY A 521 -1.35 -4.37 2.24
CA GLY A 521 -2.09 -4.36 0.97
C GLY A 521 -3.55 -4.77 1.12
N ILE A 522 -3.83 -5.93 1.73
CA ILE A 522 -5.22 -6.41 1.95
C ILE A 522 -5.98 -5.55 2.96
N SER A 523 -5.27 -4.80 3.80
CA SER A 523 -5.86 -3.86 4.78
C SER A 523 -6.11 -2.47 4.19
N GLY A 524 -6.01 -2.31 2.86
CA GLY A 524 -6.36 -1.08 2.15
C GLY A 524 -5.20 -0.12 1.91
N VAL A 525 -3.95 -0.54 2.16
CA VAL A 525 -2.74 0.27 1.96
C VAL A 525 -1.87 -0.36 0.87
N PRO A 526 -2.16 -0.09 -0.42
CA PRO A 526 -1.53 -0.80 -1.52
C PRO A 526 -0.15 -0.25 -1.92
N PHE A 527 0.24 0.94 -1.48
CA PHE A 527 1.51 1.58 -1.86
C PHE A 527 2.56 1.43 -0.76
N VAL A 528 3.05 0.21 -0.60
CA VAL A 528 3.97 -0.17 0.47
C VAL A 528 5.21 -0.90 -0.05
N GLY A 529 6.33 -0.79 0.67
CA GLY A 529 7.58 -1.50 0.40
C GLY A 529 8.40 -1.71 1.67
N ALA A 530 9.57 -2.32 1.54
CA ALA A 530 10.57 -2.45 2.60
C ALA A 530 11.90 -1.89 2.11
N ASP A 531 12.81 -1.54 3.03
CA ASP A 531 14.13 -1.05 2.65
C ASP A 531 15.02 -2.17 2.15
N ILE A 532 15.77 -1.87 1.09
CA ILE A 532 16.56 -2.83 0.32
C ILE A 532 18.04 -2.44 0.42
N PRO A 533 18.95 -3.34 0.84
CA PRO A 533 18.73 -4.74 1.23
C PRO A 533 18.39 -4.94 2.71
N GLY A 534 17.90 -3.90 3.38
CA GLY A 534 17.74 -3.85 4.83
C GLY A 534 18.36 -2.57 5.39
N PHE A 535 17.70 -1.92 6.35
CA PHE A 535 18.20 -0.69 6.95
C PHE A 535 19.43 -0.94 7.83
N PHE A 536 19.36 -1.92 8.73
CA PHE A 536 20.45 -2.25 9.67
C PHE A 536 21.20 -3.52 9.28
N GLY A 537 22.52 -3.55 9.55
CA GLY A 537 23.38 -4.70 9.24
C GLY A 537 23.85 -4.76 7.78
N ASP A 538 24.94 -5.46 7.52
CA ASP A 538 25.50 -5.60 6.17
C ASP A 538 24.94 -6.85 5.47
N ALA A 539 24.44 -6.68 4.25
CA ALA A 539 24.09 -7.80 3.38
C ALA A 539 25.34 -8.30 2.66
N ASP A 540 25.55 -9.61 2.62
CA ASP A 540 26.50 -10.20 1.68
C ASP A 540 25.99 -10.09 0.23
N ASN A 541 26.84 -10.40 -0.75
CA ASN A 541 26.51 -10.28 -2.17
C ASN A 541 25.26 -11.08 -2.59
N ASP A 542 25.04 -12.26 -1.98
CA ASP A 542 23.90 -13.11 -2.29
C ASP A 542 22.61 -12.51 -1.74
N LEU A 543 22.60 -12.16 -0.46
CA LEU A 543 21.46 -11.53 0.20
C LEU A 543 21.13 -10.19 -0.46
N TYR A 544 22.14 -9.37 -0.77
CA TYR A 544 21.98 -8.11 -1.49
C TYR A 544 21.23 -8.33 -2.80
N LEU A 545 21.70 -9.25 -3.65
CA LEU A 545 21.06 -9.54 -4.92
C LEU A 545 19.62 -10.04 -4.75
N ARG A 546 19.37 -10.96 -3.81
CA ARG A 546 18.02 -11.50 -3.55
C ARG A 546 17.05 -10.43 -3.08
N PHE A 547 17.50 -9.50 -2.24
CA PHE A 547 16.71 -8.33 -1.82
C PHE A 547 16.31 -7.45 -3.00
N TYR A 548 17.22 -7.15 -3.93
CA TYR A 548 16.86 -6.40 -5.14
C TYR A 548 15.89 -7.19 -6.03
N GLN A 549 16.12 -8.49 -6.22
CA GLN A 549 15.26 -9.37 -7.03
C GLN A 549 13.85 -9.51 -6.48
N LEU A 550 13.68 -9.50 -5.16
CA LEU A 550 12.37 -9.45 -4.51
C LEU A 550 11.79 -8.03 -4.57
N GLY A 551 12.54 -7.04 -4.09
CA GLY A 551 12.04 -5.71 -3.84
C GLY A 551 11.71 -4.88 -5.08
N VAL A 552 12.22 -5.27 -6.26
CA VAL A 552 11.78 -4.72 -7.56
C VAL A 552 10.26 -4.88 -7.77
N TRP A 553 9.62 -5.86 -7.11
CA TRP A 553 8.19 -6.12 -7.20
C TRP A 553 7.36 -5.44 -6.12
N PHE A 554 7.99 -4.85 -5.10
CA PHE A 554 7.26 -4.12 -4.07
C PHE A 554 6.59 -2.88 -4.66
N PRO A 555 5.32 -2.59 -4.31
CA PRO A 555 4.63 -1.41 -4.82
C PRO A 555 5.46 -0.12 -4.66
N PHE A 556 6.13 0.05 -3.51
CA PHE A 556 7.18 1.05 -3.29
C PHE A 556 8.58 0.40 -3.30
N PHE A 557 9.49 0.91 -4.14
CA PHE A 557 10.82 0.31 -4.37
C PHE A 557 11.94 1.29 -4.01
N ARG A 558 12.50 1.15 -2.79
CA ARG A 558 13.56 2.01 -2.25
C ARG A 558 14.74 1.19 -1.73
N ALA A 559 15.94 1.58 -2.12
CA ALA A 559 17.14 1.25 -1.38
C ALA A 559 17.37 2.30 -0.30
N HIS A 560 17.58 1.86 0.94
CA HIS A 560 17.90 2.72 2.07
C HIS A 560 18.81 1.98 3.03
N GLY A 561 19.38 2.72 3.99
CA GLY A 561 20.37 2.15 4.86
C GLY A 561 20.86 3.07 5.96
N HIS A 562 21.11 2.48 7.12
CA HIS A 562 21.74 3.08 8.29
C HIS A 562 23.14 3.63 8.00
N ILE A 563 23.55 4.62 8.80
CA ILE A 563 24.78 5.41 8.66
C ILE A 563 26.06 4.60 8.75
N ASP A 564 26.05 3.52 9.51
CA ASP A 564 27.23 2.67 9.74
C ASP A 564 27.58 1.76 8.55
N ASN A 565 26.68 1.64 7.58
CA ASN A 565 26.86 0.71 6.47
C ASN A 565 27.65 1.31 5.32
N ASN A 566 28.57 0.51 4.79
CA ASN A 566 29.44 0.88 3.69
C ASN A 566 29.01 0.19 2.39
N ASN A 567 29.34 0.80 1.25
CA ASN A 567 29.15 0.23 -0.09
C ASN A 567 27.73 -0.32 -0.36
N ARG A 568 26.69 0.46 -0.06
CA ARG A 568 25.29 0.05 -0.33
C ARG A 568 24.82 0.40 -1.74
N GLU A 569 25.51 1.31 -2.40
CA GLU A 569 25.23 1.74 -3.76
C GLU A 569 25.33 0.54 -4.71
N PRO A 570 24.35 0.32 -5.61
CA PRO A 570 24.43 -0.72 -6.64
C PRO A 570 25.70 -0.67 -7.49
N PHE A 571 26.19 0.53 -7.79
CA PHE A 571 27.39 0.70 -8.62
C PHE A 571 28.71 0.40 -7.89
N ASN A 572 28.69 0.26 -6.56
CA ASN A 572 29.86 -0.12 -5.76
C ASN A 572 29.99 -1.65 -5.59
N GLN A 573 29.03 -2.43 -6.08
CA GLN A 573 29.04 -3.89 -5.98
C GLN A 573 30.02 -4.54 -6.97
N PRO A 574 30.49 -5.78 -6.71
CA PRO A 574 31.26 -6.57 -7.68
C PRO A 574 30.54 -6.71 -9.02
N ASP A 575 31.28 -6.85 -10.12
CA ASP A 575 30.76 -6.74 -11.48
C ASP A 575 29.56 -7.67 -11.77
N ASP A 576 29.59 -8.92 -11.30
CA ASP A 576 28.54 -9.91 -11.49
C ASP A 576 27.25 -9.58 -10.71
N ILE A 577 27.40 -9.07 -9.49
CA ILE A 577 26.29 -8.60 -8.66
C ILE A 577 25.72 -7.32 -9.23
N ARG A 578 26.58 -6.35 -9.57
CA ARG A 578 26.18 -5.08 -10.18
C ARG A 578 25.41 -5.27 -11.48
N GLU A 579 25.86 -6.16 -12.37
CA GLU A 579 25.16 -6.48 -13.61
C GLU A 579 23.77 -7.08 -13.34
N SER A 580 23.68 -8.01 -12.38
CA SER A 580 22.41 -8.67 -12.02
C SER A 580 21.43 -7.69 -11.35
N VAL A 581 21.92 -6.81 -10.48
CA VAL A 581 21.14 -5.75 -9.83
C VAL A 581 20.68 -4.72 -10.85
N TYR A 582 21.55 -4.34 -11.79
CA TYR A 582 21.19 -3.45 -12.89
C TYR A 582 20.04 -4.03 -13.74
N GLU A 583 20.14 -5.27 -14.21
CA GLU A 583 19.07 -5.88 -15.00
C GLU A 583 17.78 -6.04 -14.19
N THR A 584 17.90 -6.27 -12.87
CA THR A 584 16.77 -6.29 -11.94
C THR A 584 16.10 -4.92 -11.86
N ILE A 585 16.85 -3.86 -11.57
CA ILE A 585 16.31 -2.48 -11.51
C ILE A 585 15.68 -2.12 -12.85
N ARG A 586 16.33 -2.42 -13.97
CA ARG A 586 15.81 -2.15 -15.31
C ARG A 586 14.47 -2.84 -15.56
N MET A 587 14.27 -4.05 -15.03
CA MET A 587 13.01 -4.77 -15.15
C MET A 587 11.83 -3.99 -14.56
N ARG A 588 12.04 -3.23 -13.47
CA ARG A 588 11.03 -2.33 -12.92
C ARG A 588 10.48 -1.37 -13.97
N TYR A 589 11.37 -0.82 -14.80
CA TYR A 589 11.06 0.16 -15.83
C TYR A 589 10.39 -0.47 -17.04
N ASP A 590 10.75 -1.71 -17.36
CA ASP A 590 10.10 -2.50 -18.41
C ASP A 590 8.62 -2.77 -18.06
N PHE A 591 8.30 -3.05 -16.78
CA PHE A 591 6.94 -3.29 -16.28
C PHE A 591 6.23 -2.04 -15.72
N ILE A 592 6.84 -0.85 -15.77
CA ILE A 592 6.33 0.32 -15.04
C ILE A 592 4.91 0.72 -15.44
N VAL A 593 4.54 0.57 -16.71
CA VAL A 593 3.18 0.87 -17.19
C VAL A 593 2.15 -0.18 -16.78
N TYR A 594 2.57 -1.44 -16.66
CA TYR A 594 1.73 -2.48 -16.07
C TYR A 594 1.48 -2.14 -14.60
N LEU A 595 2.52 -1.85 -13.82
CA LEU A 595 2.40 -1.42 -12.42
C LEU A 595 1.52 -0.17 -12.29
N TYR A 596 1.71 0.84 -13.14
CA TYR A 596 0.90 2.06 -13.13
C TYR A 596 -0.59 1.78 -13.40
N THR A 597 -0.87 0.78 -14.24
CA THR A 597 -2.22 0.30 -14.50
C THR A 597 -2.79 -0.48 -13.32
N VAL A 598 -1.98 -1.29 -12.62
CA VAL A 598 -2.41 -1.98 -11.40
C VAL A 598 -2.73 -0.96 -10.29
N PHE A 599 -1.94 0.10 -10.14
CA PHE A 599 -2.27 1.21 -9.23
C PHE A 599 -3.57 1.92 -9.64
N HIS A 600 -3.86 2.03 -10.94
CA HIS A 600 -5.16 2.52 -11.38
C HIS A 600 -6.31 1.61 -10.94
N GLN A 601 -6.12 0.28 -11.00
CA GLN A 601 -7.10 -0.66 -10.45
C GLN A 601 -7.26 -0.50 -8.94
N SER A 602 -6.18 -0.28 -8.19
CA SER A 602 -6.25 0.02 -6.76
C SER A 602 -7.03 1.30 -6.49
N LYS A 603 -6.86 2.35 -7.31
CA LYS A 603 -7.66 3.57 -7.23
C LYS A 603 -9.15 3.34 -7.52
N GLN A 604 -9.48 2.51 -8.51
CA GLN A 604 -10.87 2.29 -8.94
C GLN A 604 -11.62 1.31 -8.04
N TYR A 605 -10.94 0.27 -7.56
CA TYR A 605 -11.57 -0.88 -6.91
C TYR A 605 -10.99 -1.22 -5.54
N GLY A 606 -9.95 -0.53 -5.08
CA GLY A 606 -9.34 -0.82 -3.78
C GLY A 606 -8.42 -2.04 -3.77
N TYR A 607 -8.27 -2.73 -4.91
CA TYR A 607 -7.51 -3.96 -4.99
C TYR A 607 -6.04 -3.74 -4.59
N PRO A 608 -5.42 -4.65 -3.82
CA PRO A 608 -4.00 -4.59 -3.55
C PRO A 608 -3.19 -4.64 -4.85
N VAL A 609 -2.04 -3.96 -4.89
CA VAL A 609 -1.09 -4.07 -6.02
C VAL A 609 -0.39 -5.42 -5.98
N MET A 610 0.16 -5.76 -4.81
CA MET A 610 0.69 -7.07 -4.47
C MET A 610 -0.40 -7.88 -3.77
N ARG A 611 -0.75 -9.04 -4.34
CA ARG A 611 -1.94 -9.83 -3.96
C ARG A 611 -1.52 -11.22 -3.48
N PRO A 612 -2.08 -11.72 -2.36
CA PRO A 612 -1.87 -13.10 -1.97
C PRO A 612 -2.58 -14.04 -2.95
N MET A 613 -2.12 -15.28 -3.04
CA MET A 613 -2.66 -16.24 -4.02
C MET A 613 -4.17 -16.47 -3.86
N TRP A 614 -4.68 -16.53 -2.64
CA TRP A 614 -6.11 -16.71 -2.36
C TRP A 614 -6.99 -15.56 -2.86
N PHE A 615 -6.43 -14.36 -3.06
CA PHE A 615 -7.19 -13.23 -3.60
C PHE A 615 -7.56 -13.44 -5.08
N GLU A 616 -6.68 -14.10 -5.85
CA GLU A 616 -6.90 -14.43 -7.27
C GLU A 616 -7.46 -15.85 -7.46
N TYR A 617 -7.28 -16.74 -6.48
CA TYR A 617 -7.74 -18.13 -6.48
C TYR A 617 -8.56 -18.47 -5.22
N PRO A 618 -9.69 -17.77 -4.97
CA PRO A 618 -10.43 -17.81 -3.69
C PRO A 618 -11.08 -19.15 -3.36
N GLN A 619 -11.15 -20.07 -4.32
CA GLN A 619 -11.75 -21.39 -4.13
C GLN A 619 -10.71 -22.51 -3.96
N ASP A 620 -9.43 -22.16 -4.03
CA ASP A 620 -8.31 -23.09 -3.95
C ASP A 620 -7.68 -23.04 -2.56
N ASN A 621 -8.08 -23.97 -1.70
CA ASN A 621 -7.64 -24.02 -0.30
C ASN A 621 -6.13 -24.12 -0.14
N GLN A 622 -5.39 -24.66 -1.13
CA GLN A 622 -3.93 -24.73 -1.06
C GLN A 622 -3.28 -23.35 -1.07
N THR A 623 -4.01 -22.32 -1.51
CA THR A 623 -3.50 -20.95 -1.60
C THR A 623 -3.65 -20.13 -0.33
N PHE A 624 -4.41 -20.61 0.66
CA PHE A 624 -4.80 -19.81 1.82
C PHE A 624 -3.63 -19.60 2.78
N GLU A 625 -2.73 -20.58 2.88
CA GLU A 625 -1.55 -20.52 3.75
C GLU A 625 -0.28 -20.04 3.02
N LEU A 626 -0.36 -19.81 1.70
CA LEU A 626 0.80 -19.34 0.92
C LEU A 626 1.13 -17.89 1.26
N GLN A 627 2.35 -17.68 1.75
CA GLN A 627 2.90 -16.36 2.03
C GLN A 627 4.23 -16.10 1.31
N ASP A 628 4.85 -17.11 0.73
CA ASP A 628 6.18 -17.03 0.11
C ASP A 628 6.13 -16.81 -1.41
N GLN A 629 4.93 -16.72 -2.00
CA GLN A 629 4.70 -16.34 -3.38
C GLN A 629 3.48 -15.42 -3.49
N PHE A 630 3.47 -14.56 -4.48
CA PHE A 630 2.42 -13.54 -4.60
C PHE A 630 2.21 -13.11 -6.06
N MET A 631 1.05 -12.52 -6.31
CA MET A 631 0.71 -11.94 -7.59
C MET A 631 0.97 -10.43 -7.59
N ILE A 632 1.43 -9.87 -8.70
CA ILE A 632 1.38 -8.44 -8.98
C ILE A 632 0.26 -8.21 -9.99
N GLY A 633 -0.79 -7.50 -9.56
CA GLY A 633 -2.05 -7.50 -10.28
C GLY A 633 -2.63 -8.91 -10.39
N ASP A 634 -3.29 -9.22 -11.51
CA ASP A 634 -3.90 -10.53 -11.77
C ASP A 634 -3.09 -11.42 -12.73
N SER A 635 -1.96 -10.91 -13.24
CA SER A 635 -1.28 -11.47 -14.41
C SER A 635 0.14 -11.98 -14.15
N ILE A 636 0.84 -11.49 -13.12
CA ILE A 636 2.26 -11.83 -12.87
C ILE A 636 2.39 -12.50 -11.51
N LEU A 637 2.91 -13.72 -11.49
CA LEU A 637 3.27 -14.47 -10.28
C LEU A 637 4.77 -14.34 -10.02
N ILE A 638 5.13 -14.04 -8.77
CA ILE A 638 6.50 -13.97 -8.29
C ILE A 638 6.73 -15.12 -7.30
N THR A 639 7.78 -15.91 -7.55
CA THR A 639 8.30 -16.96 -6.67
C THR A 639 9.75 -16.61 -6.29
N PRO A 640 9.95 -15.85 -5.20
CA PRO A 640 11.24 -15.32 -4.79
C PRO A 640 12.18 -16.37 -4.17
N LYS A 641 13.48 -16.10 -4.23
CA LYS A 641 14.52 -16.89 -3.55
C LYS A 641 14.65 -16.38 -2.11
N LEU A 642 14.02 -17.06 -1.15
CA LEU A 642 13.95 -16.59 0.24
C LEU A 642 15.02 -17.22 1.14
N ASN A 643 15.25 -18.52 1.01
CA ASN A 643 16.11 -19.28 1.90
C ASN A 643 16.88 -20.38 1.14
N GLN A 644 17.91 -20.91 1.80
CA GLN A 644 18.77 -22.04 1.38
C GLN A 644 19.64 -21.83 0.13
N VAL A 645 20.94 -22.03 0.33
CA VAL A 645 21.95 -22.20 -0.71
C VAL A 645 22.53 -23.61 -0.56
N GLU A 646 22.25 -24.51 -1.51
CA GLU A 646 23.13 -25.65 -1.71
C GLU A 646 24.31 -25.18 -2.55
N CYS A 647 25.52 -25.25 -1.97
CA CYS A 647 26.75 -25.07 -2.74
C CYS A 647 26.98 -26.34 -3.56
N SER A 648 26.70 -26.27 -4.86
CA SER A 648 27.08 -27.34 -5.80
C SER A 648 28.40 -26.96 -6.48
N TYR A 649 29.22 -27.95 -6.81
CA TYR A 649 30.44 -27.75 -7.57
C TYR A 649 30.26 -28.29 -8.98
N GLU A 650 30.51 -27.47 -9.99
CA GLU A 650 30.50 -27.86 -11.39
C GLU A 650 31.94 -27.84 -11.92
N GLU A 651 32.40 -28.95 -12.50
CA GLU A 651 33.73 -29.00 -13.13
C GLU A 651 33.64 -28.39 -14.54
N VAL A 652 34.27 -27.23 -14.73
CA VAL A 652 34.41 -26.56 -16.03
C VAL A 652 35.89 -26.43 -16.33
N ASP A 653 36.35 -27.00 -17.44
CA ASP A 653 37.75 -27.00 -17.88
C ASP A 653 38.75 -27.47 -16.79
N GLY A 654 38.35 -28.46 -15.97
CA GLY A 654 39.18 -29.00 -14.90
C GLY A 654 39.21 -28.16 -13.62
N GLN A 655 38.37 -27.13 -13.51
CA GLN A 655 38.19 -26.31 -12.31
C GLN A 655 36.81 -26.51 -11.71
N TYR A 656 36.74 -26.69 -10.38
CA TYR A 656 35.48 -26.78 -9.66
C TYR A 656 34.96 -25.36 -9.39
N LEU A 657 33.93 -24.94 -10.13
CA LEU A 657 33.23 -23.68 -9.91
C LEU A 657 32.08 -23.91 -8.93
N GLN A 658 32.02 -23.09 -7.89
CA GLN A 658 30.92 -23.09 -6.94
C GLN A 658 29.70 -22.43 -7.59
N LYS A 659 28.56 -23.13 -7.58
CA LYS A 659 27.29 -22.66 -8.14
C LYS A 659 26.25 -22.62 -7.03
N GLN A 660 25.67 -21.44 -6.84
CA GLN A 660 24.59 -21.23 -5.88
C GLN A 660 23.28 -21.76 -6.46
N VAL A 661 22.68 -22.71 -5.74
CA VAL A 661 21.36 -23.27 -6.05
C VAL A 661 20.43 -23.01 -4.89
N TYR A 662 19.26 -22.46 -5.19
CA TYR A 662 18.20 -22.15 -4.23
C TYR A 662 17.09 -23.17 -4.32
N LEU A 663 16.56 -23.59 -3.18
CA LEU A 663 15.36 -24.41 -3.09
C LEU A 663 14.18 -23.48 -2.85
N VAL A 664 13.24 -23.48 -3.79
CA VAL A 664 12.11 -22.55 -3.79
C VAL A 664 10.83 -23.34 -3.89
N ASP A 665 9.95 -23.17 -2.90
CA ASP A 665 8.61 -23.75 -2.93
C ASP A 665 7.73 -22.93 -3.87
N GLN A 666 7.08 -23.65 -4.79
CA GLN A 666 6.32 -23.07 -5.88
C GLN A 666 4.99 -23.81 -6.04
N TYR A 667 3.92 -23.02 -6.12
CA TYR A 667 2.57 -23.48 -6.31
C TYR A 667 1.94 -22.85 -7.55
N PHE A 668 1.46 -23.71 -8.45
CA PHE A 668 0.60 -23.31 -9.56
C PHE A 668 -0.77 -23.97 -9.40
N PRO A 669 -1.87 -23.18 -9.31
CA PRO A 669 -3.21 -23.74 -9.16
C PRO A 669 -3.56 -24.76 -10.25
N SER A 670 -4.31 -25.79 -9.89
CA SER A 670 -4.65 -26.87 -10.84
C SER A 670 -5.35 -26.35 -12.09
N SER A 671 -5.03 -26.95 -13.25
CA SER A 671 -5.65 -26.61 -14.55
C SER A 671 -5.41 -25.15 -15.00
N THR A 672 -4.45 -24.45 -14.38
CA THR A 672 -3.95 -23.18 -14.88
C THR A 672 -2.75 -23.38 -15.79
N THR A 673 -2.47 -22.38 -16.62
CA THR A 673 -1.30 -22.37 -17.50
C THR A 673 -0.52 -21.10 -17.22
N TRP A 674 0.80 -21.23 -17.19
CA TRP A 674 1.73 -20.16 -16.91
C TRP A 674 2.85 -20.17 -17.94
N TYR A 675 3.47 -19.01 -18.14
CA TYR A 675 4.67 -18.86 -18.94
C TYR A 675 5.80 -18.41 -18.03
N ASP A 676 6.89 -19.15 -17.97
CA ASP A 676 8.12 -18.64 -17.39
C ASP A 676 8.55 -17.39 -18.18
N TYR A 677 8.71 -16.26 -17.50
CA TYR A 677 8.93 -14.98 -18.18
C TYR A 677 10.28 -14.94 -18.93
N GLN A 678 11.30 -15.64 -18.42
CA GLN A 678 12.66 -15.61 -18.95
C GLN A 678 12.82 -16.57 -20.14
N THR A 679 12.40 -17.82 -19.96
CA THR A 679 12.54 -18.89 -20.96
C THR A 679 11.36 -18.94 -21.94
N LYS A 680 10.24 -18.30 -21.59
CA LYS A 680 8.95 -18.37 -22.29
C LYS A 680 8.36 -19.79 -22.35
N ALA A 681 8.86 -20.72 -21.52
CA ALA A 681 8.36 -22.08 -21.43
C ALA A 681 6.95 -22.11 -20.82
N ILE A 682 6.09 -22.96 -21.37
CA ILE A 682 4.74 -23.18 -20.85
C ILE A 682 4.78 -24.16 -19.68
N ILE A 683 4.17 -23.78 -18.57
CA ILE A 683 4.05 -24.57 -17.36
C ILE A 683 2.57 -24.83 -17.10
N LYS A 684 2.21 -26.09 -16.83
CA LYS A 684 0.85 -26.50 -16.46
C LYS A 684 0.77 -26.65 -14.95
N GLY A 685 -0.17 -25.96 -14.32
CA GLY A 685 -0.42 -26.08 -12.89
C GLY A 685 -1.06 -27.43 -12.56
N ASP A 686 -0.41 -28.17 -11.66
CA ASP A 686 -0.86 -29.47 -11.16
C ASP A 686 -1.64 -29.35 -9.84
N GLY A 687 -1.67 -28.16 -9.23
CA GLY A 687 -2.32 -27.91 -7.94
C GLY A 687 -1.53 -28.47 -6.75
N SER A 688 -0.23 -28.72 -6.91
CA SER A 688 0.66 -29.22 -5.85
C SER A 688 1.74 -28.18 -5.51
N LEU A 689 2.12 -28.12 -4.23
CA LEU A 689 3.29 -27.35 -3.79
C LEU A 689 4.54 -28.16 -4.12
N ASN A 690 5.40 -27.61 -4.98
CA ASN A 690 6.60 -28.26 -5.49
C ASN A 690 7.85 -27.46 -5.09
N THR A 691 8.86 -28.12 -4.55
CA THR A 691 10.18 -27.49 -4.34
C THR A 691 11.01 -27.59 -5.62
N ILE A 692 11.35 -26.45 -6.22
CA ILE A 692 12.18 -26.36 -7.42
C ILE A 692 13.60 -25.88 -7.11
N LYS A 693 14.52 -26.15 -8.04
CA LYS A 693 15.90 -25.64 -7.99
C LYS A 693 16.01 -24.41 -8.88
N MET A 694 16.40 -23.29 -8.31
CA MET A 694 16.71 -22.06 -9.04
C MET A 694 18.20 -21.75 -8.94
N GLN A 695 18.74 -21.13 -9.98
CA GLN A 695 20.09 -20.56 -10.03
C GLN A 695 20.04 -19.07 -9.67
N GLN A 696 21.21 -18.47 -9.42
CA GLN A 696 21.33 -17.04 -9.10
C GLN A 696 20.68 -16.12 -10.16
N LYS A 697 20.78 -16.48 -11.44
CA LYS A 697 20.21 -15.73 -12.57
C LYS A 697 18.73 -16.01 -12.84
N ASP A 698 18.15 -17.06 -12.25
CA ASP A 698 16.74 -17.37 -12.47
C ASP A 698 15.88 -16.37 -11.73
N LEU A 699 14.87 -15.83 -12.41
CA LEU A 699 14.09 -14.70 -11.92
C LEU A 699 12.86 -15.09 -11.09
N GLY A 700 12.31 -16.30 -11.29
CA GLY A 700 11.10 -16.74 -10.59
C GLY A 700 9.85 -15.93 -10.94
N ILE A 701 9.74 -15.47 -12.19
CA ILE A 701 8.62 -14.67 -12.69
C ILE A 701 7.82 -15.50 -13.67
N TYR A 702 6.51 -15.58 -13.46
CA TYR A 702 5.61 -16.35 -14.29
C TYR A 702 4.42 -15.51 -14.72
N ILE A 703 4.15 -15.48 -16.02
CA ILE A 703 3.01 -14.76 -16.58
C ILE A 703 1.84 -15.73 -16.73
N LYS A 704 0.69 -15.38 -16.16
CA LYS A 704 -0.54 -16.17 -16.28
C LYS A 704 -0.97 -16.21 -17.74
N ALA A 705 -1.23 -17.41 -18.26
CA ALA A 705 -1.82 -17.56 -19.59
C ALA A 705 -3.20 -16.90 -19.65
N GLY A 706 -3.49 -16.24 -20.76
CA GLY A 706 -4.65 -15.36 -20.91
C GLY A 706 -4.38 -13.89 -20.62
N SER A 707 -3.12 -13.49 -20.41
CA SER A 707 -2.74 -12.11 -20.06
C SER A 707 -2.13 -11.35 -21.24
N ILE A 708 -2.43 -10.05 -21.32
CA ILE A 708 -1.74 -9.09 -22.19
C ILE A 708 -0.98 -8.10 -21.30
N ILE A 709 0.35 -8.10 -21.39
CA ILE A 709 1.21 -7.23 -20.60
C ILE A 709 1.68 -6.05 -21.47
N PRO A 710 1.22 -4.82 -21.20
CA PRO A 710 1.79 -3.64 -21.83
C PRO A 710 3.14 -3.29 -21.19
N MET A 711 4.10 -2.90 -22.03
CA MET A 711 5.45 -2.53 -21.63
C MET A 711 5.88 -1.28 -22.40
N ARG A 712 6.71 -0.42 -21.78
CA ARG A 712 7.33 0.68 -22.52
C ARG A 712 8.46 0.14 -23.37
N ILE A 713 8.54 0.61 -24.62
CA ILE A 713 9.73 0.38 -25.44
C ILE A 713 10.83 1.27 -24.89
N ASN A 714 11.73 0.67 -24.12
CA ASN A 714 12.87 1.36 -23.53
C ASN A 714 14.17 0.94 -24.21
N THR A 715 14.54 1.62 -25.30
CA THR A 715 15.83 1.42 -25.98
C THR A 715 16.99 2.07 -25.24
N ASN A 716 16.72 3.05 -24.36
CA ASN A 716 17.74 3.79 -23.61
C ASN A 716 17.68 3.42 -22.13
N LYS A 717 18.39 2.34 -21.80
CA LYS A 717 18.23 1.51 -20.59
C LYS A 717 18.54 2.19 -19.24
N PHE A 718 18.79 3.50 -19.21
CA PHE A 718 19.38 4.24 -18.07
C PHE A 718 18.57 5.48 -17.67
N THR A 719 17.32 5.55 -18.10
CA THR A 719 16.47 6.75 -18.02
C THR A 719 15.40 6.58 -16.93
N SER A 720 14.97 7.68 -16.32
CA SER A 720 13.91 7.69 -15.30
C SER A 720 12.54 7.29 -15.89
N ALA A 721 11.57 6.96 -15.05
CA ALA A 721 10.24 6.52 -15.48
C ALA A 721 9.53 7.63 -16.26
N THR A 722 9.73 8.88 -15.82
CA THR A 722 9.24 10.09 -16.51
C THR A 722 9.86 10.24 -17.90
N SER A 723 11.15 9.93 -18.06
CA SER A 723 11.84 10.07 -19.35
C SER A 723 11.31 9.12 -20.43
N VAL A 724 10.81 7.94 -20.05
CA VAL A 724 10.25 6.94 -20.97
C VAL A 724 8.73 6.99 -21.07
N GLN A 725 8.08 7.91 -20.35
CA GLN A 725 6.62 7.99 -20.27
C GLN A 725 5.95 8.25 -21.62
N ASN A 726 6.61 8.92 -22.55
CA ASN A 726 6.07 9.17 -23.89
C ASN A 726 6.59 8.17 -24.94
N ASN A 727 7.35 7.15 -24.53
CA ASN A 727 7.81 6.11 -25.45
C ASN A 727 6.64 5.23 -25.91
N ASN A 728 6.77 4.64 -27.08
CA ASN A 728 5.78 3.70 -27.61
C ASN A 728 5.64 2.44 -26.74
N ILE A 729 4.55 1.73 -26.95
CA ILE A 729 4.16 0.54 -26.20
C ILE A 729 4.49 -0.72 -27.00
N LYS A 730 5.04 -1.71 -26.29
CA LYS A 730 5.09 -3.11 -26.68
C LYS A 730 4.00 -3.87 -25.94
N LEU A 731 3.27 -4.75 -26.63
CA LEU A 731 2.33 -5.68 -26.01
C LEU A 731 2.90 -7.10 -26.06
N GLU A 732 3.10 -7.73 -24.92
CA GLU A 732 3.36 -9.16 -24.82
C GLU A 732 2.03 -9.90 -24.50
N ILE A 733 1.60 -10.76 -25.42
CA ILE A 733 0.34 -11.50 -25.37
C ILE A 733 0.65 -12.96 -25.07
N TYR A 734 0.16 -13.45 -23.94
CA TYR A 734 0.34 -14.82 -23.47
C TYR A 734 -0.98 -15.57 -23.57
N LEU A 735 -1.12 -16.44 -24.57
CA LEU A 735 -2.41 -17.07 -24.87
C LEU A 735 -2.78 -18.17 -23.86
N ASP A 736 -4.05 -18.24 -23.49
CA ASP A 736 -4.61 -19.38 -22.76
C ASP A 736 -4.84 -20.59 -23.69
N ASP A 737 -5.28 -21.71 -23.11
CA ASP A 737 -5.60 -22.95 -23.85
C ASP A 737 -6.74 -22.78 -24.86
N ARG A 738 -7.48 -21.66 -24.79
CA ARG A 738 -8.54 -21.29 -25.74
C ARG A 738 -8.05 -20.26 -26.78
N GLN A 739 -6.74 -19.99 -26.83
CA GLN A 739 -6.12 -18.98 -27.70
C GLN A 739 -6.67 -17.57 -27.46
N GLN A 740 -6.95 -17.24 -26.20
CA GLN A 740 -7.48 -15.95 -25.77
C GLN A 740 -6.53 -15.26 -24.80
N ALA A 741 -6.57 -13.92 -24.78
CA ALA A 741 -5.92 -13.13 -23.75
C ALA A 741 -6.62 -11.78 -23.54
N THR A 742 -6.51 -11.22 -22.34
CA THR A 742 -7.01 -9.88 -21.99
C THR A 742 -5.96 -9.13 -21.18
N GLY A 743 -5.92 -7.82 -21.33
CA GLY A 743 -5.09 -6.96 -20.48
C GLY A 743 -5.56 -5.51 -20.52
N TYR A 744 -4.93 -4.68 -19.71
CA TYR A 744 -5.34 -3.30 -19.53
C TYR A 744 -4.15 -2.36 -19.57
N LEU A 745 -4.37 -1.11 -19.98
CA LEU A 745 -3.38 -0.05 -19.95
C LEU A 745 -4.02 1.26 -19.52
N TYR A 746 -3.48 1.87 -18.47
CA TYR A 746 -3.82 3.23 -18.04
C TYR A 746 -2.67 4.19 -18.35
N LEU A 747 -3.00 5.35 -18.93
CA LEU A 747 -2.07 6.42 -19.28
C LEU A 747 -2.64 7.78 -18.85
N ASP A 748 -1.88 8.56 -18.10
CA ASP A 748 -2.09 10.00 -17.87
C ASP A 748 -0.76 10.76 -18.03
N ASP A 749 -0.72 12.03 -17.63
CA ASP A 749 0.50 12.83 -17.69
C ASP A 749 1.54 12.48 -16.62
N GLY A 750 1.28 11.47 -15.77
CA GLY A 750 2.23 10.92 -14.81
C GLY A 750 2.53 11.83 -13.62
N GLU A 751 2.06 13.08 -13.60
CA GLU A 751 2.51 14.07 -12.62
C GLU A 751 1.37 14.88 -11.99
N THR A 752 0.33 15.26 -12.75
CA THR A 752 -0.67 16.23 -12.28
C THR A 752 -2.04 15.61 -11.99
N PHE A 753 -2.95 16.40 -11.41
CA PHE A 753 -4.36 16.02 -11.22
C PHE A 753 -5.24 16.18 -12.47
N LYS A 754 -4.67 16.45 -13.66
CA LYS A 754 -5.47 16.57 -14.90
C LYS A 754 -6.30 15.33 -15.22
N TYR A 755 -5.85 14.14 -14.83
CA TYR A 755 -6.67 12.92 -14.96
C TYR A 755 -8.00 13.01 -14.17
N ARG A 756 -7.99 13.70 -13.02
CA ARG A 756 -9.15 13.89 -12.14
C ARG A 756 -9.99 15.09 -12.60
N ASP A 757 -9.33 16.22 -12.80
CA ASP A 757 -10.01 17.52 -12.97
C ASP A 757 -10.43 17.78 -14.42
N TRP A 758 -9.73 17.18 -15.39
CA TRP A 758 -9.93 17.41 -16.83
C TRP A 758 -10.25 16.12 -17.59
N LYS A 759 -10.26 14.97 -16.89
CA LYS A 759 -10.32 13.62 -17.48
C LYS A 759 -9.24 13.39 -18.54
N GLU A 760 -8.05 13.96 -18.32
CA GLU A 760 -6.95 13.89 -19.28
C GLU A 760 -6.14 12.60 -19.11
N TYR A 761 -6.74 11.48 -19.53
CA TYR A 761 -6.16 10.14 -19.45
C TYR A 761 -6.75 9.20 -20.52
N SER A 762 -6.16 8.01 -20.68
CA SER A 762 -6.71 6.89 -21.45
C SER A 762 -6.69 5.62 -20.60
N TYR A 763 -7.83 4.93 -20.52
CA TYR A 763 -7.91 3.61 -19.90
C TYR A 763 -8.44 2.60 -20.90
N VAL A 764 -7.59 1.64 -21.25
CA VAL A 764 -7.74 0.80 -22.42
C VAL A 764 -7.81 -0.66 -22.00
N LYS A 765 -8.79 -1.40 -22.52
CA LYS A 765 -8.84 -2.86 -22.50
C LYS A 765 -8.34 -3.40 -23.84
N TYR A 766 -7.41 -4.34 -23.78
CA TYR A 766 -6.99 -5.16 -24.90
C TYR A 766 -7.62 -6.55 -24.79
N GLU A 767 -8.08 -7.10 -25.90
CA GLU A 767 -8.59 -8.47 -25.97
C GLU A 767 -8.10 -9.14 -27.25
N TYR A 768 -7.39 -10.26 -27.09
CA TYR A 768 -7.03 -11.16 -28.18
C TYR A 768 -7.98 -12.36 -28.17
N LYS A 769 -8.73 -12.54 -29.25
CA LYS A 769 -9.67 -13.65 -29.42
C LYS A 769 -9.93 -13.88 -30.90
N GLU A 770 -10.15 -15.14 -31.29
CA GLU A 770 -10.47 -15.51 -32.68
C GLU A 770 -9.43 -14.97 -33.69
N ASN A 771 -8.14 -15.04 -33.32
CA ASN A 771 -7.01 -14.53 -34.10
C ASN A 771 -7.06 -13.02 -34.39
N ALA A 772 -7.78 -12.26 -33.57
CA ALA A 772 -7.88 -10.81 -33.66
C ALA A 772 -7.47 -10.14 -32.34
N LEU A 773 -6.65 -9.10 -32.42
CA LEU A 773 -6.43 -8.17 -31.30
C LEU A 773 -7.39 -7.00 -31.45
N SER A 774 -8.15 -6.74 -30.40
CA SER A 774 -9.09 -5.63 -30.26
C SER A 774 -8.69 -4.72 -29.10
N LEU A 775 -9.10 -3.45 -29.19
CA LEU A 775 -8.86 -2.41 -28.21
C LEU A 775 -10.19 -1.71 -27.93
N GLU A 776 -10.51 -1.51 -26.64
CA GLU A 776 -11.66 -0.74 -26.18
C GLU A 776 -11.21 0.32 -25.17
N ILE A 777 -11.63 1.58 -25.38
CA ILE A 777 -11.48 2.63 -24.37
C ILE A 777 -12.64 2.51 -23.37
N LEU A 778 -12.29 2.27 -22.10
CA LEU A 778 -13.24 1.99 -21.04
C LEU A 778 -13.95 3.27 -20.55
N ASP A 779 -13.21 4.38 -20.36
CA ASP A 779 -13.83 5.68 -20.09
C ASP A 779 -13.94 6.52 -21.38
N LYS A 780 -15.14 6.56 -21.95
CA LYS A 780 -15.43 7.29 -23.19
C LYS A 780 -15.40 8.81 -23.03
N GLN A 781 -15.38 9.32 -21.80
CA GLN A 781 -15.31 10.75 -21.52
C GLN A 781 -13.86 11.25 -21.36
N SER A 782 -12.90 10.35 -21.18
CA SER A 782 -11.49 10.71 -21.02
C SER A 782 -10.85 11.03 -22.38
N CYS A 783 -9.79 11.84 -22.37
CA CYS A 783 -9.01 12.15 -23.57
C CYS A 783 -7.55 12.35 -23.20
N TYR A 784 -6.65 11.55 -23.75
CA TYR A 784 -5.22 11.76 -23.61
C TYR A 784 -4.75 12.94 -24.49
N PRO A 785 -3.78 13.78 -24.06
CA PRO A 785 -3.37 14.97 -24.80
C PRO A 785 -2.75 14.64 -26.16
N GLU A 786 -3.09 15.42 -27.19
CA GLU A 786 -2.61 15.25 -28.58
C GLU A 786 -1.08 15.36 -28.74
N SER A 787 -0.40 16.04 -27.81
CA SER A 787 1.04 16.24 -27.83
C SER A 787 1.84 14.96 -27.57
N SER A 788 1.22 13.91 -27.01
CA SER A 788 1.96 12.77 -26.47
C SER A 788 2.03 11.55 -27.39
N ARG A 789 1.30 11.53 -28.52
CA ARG A 789 1.26 10.49 -29.60
C ARG A 789 1.94 9.14 -29.25
N ILE A 790 1.41 8.43 -28.25
CA ILE A 790 1.91 7.10 -27.90
C ILE A 790 1.30 6.10 -28.88
N HIS A 791 2.14 5.28 -29.50
CA HIS A 791 1.70 4.22 -30.40
C HIS A 791 2.00 2.84 -29.82
N ILE A 792 1.20 1.86 -30.24
CA ILE A 792 1.62 0.46 -30.18
C ILE A 792 2.55 0.23 -31.37
N GLU A 793 3.81 -0.10 -31.07
CA GLU A 793 4.87 -0.29 -32.08
C GLU A 793 5.29 -1.76 -32.23
N GLU A 794 5.11 -2.55 -31.17
CA GLU A 794 5.49 -3.96 -31.13
C GLU A 794 4.39 -4.80 -30.48
N VAL A 795 4.09 -5.95 -31.08
CA VAL A 795 3.19 -6.97 -30.51
C VAL A 795 3.89 -8.32 -30.64
N ILE A 796 4.04 -9.01 -29.51
CA ILE A 796 4.56 -10.38 -29.45
C ILE A 796 3.46 -11.29 -28.91
N ILE A 797 3.19 -12.39 -29.59
CA ILE A 797 2.18 -13.38 -29.20
C ILE A 797 2.90 -14.70 -28.91
N TYR A 798 2.72 -15.22 -27.70
CA TYR A 798 3.28 -16.48 -27.23
C TYR A 798 2.19 -17.57 -27.16
N GLY A 799 2.55 -18.81 -27.48
CA GLY A 799 1.67 -19.98 -27.40
C GLY A 799 0.68 -20.11 -28.55
N PHE A 800 1.03 -19.58 -29.73
CA PHE A 800 0.15 -19.61 -30.90
C PHE A 800 0.14 -20.99 -31.57
N HIS A 801 -1.01 -21.67 -31.60
CA HIS A 801 -1.08 -23.10 -31.99
C HIS A 801 -1.32 -23.38 -33.49
N HIS A 802 -1.38 -22.36 -34.36
CA HIS A 802 -1.67 -22.59 -35.77
C HIS A 802 -0.41 -22.73 -36.64
N LYS A 803 -0.25 -23.91 -37.28
CA LYS A 803 0.82 -24.19 -38.25
C LYS A 803 0.45 -23.67 -39.64
N GLY A 804 1.32 -22.91 -40.29
CA GLY A 804 1.11 -22.40 -41.66
C GLY A 804 1.87 -21.11 -41.95
N LYS A 805 1.79 -20.61 -43.20
CA LYS A 805 2.10 -19.21 -43.48
C LYS A 805 0.89 -18.40 -42.99
N HIS A 806 1.12 -17.35 -42.22
CA HIS A 806 0.08 -16.47 -41.74
C HIS A 806 0.35 -15.06 -42.23
N HIS A 807 -0.70 -14.39 -42.68
CA HIS A 807 -0.69 -13.00 -43.06
C HIS A 807 -1.31 -12.17 -41.93
N VAL A 808 -0.57 -11.17 -41.45
CA VAL A 808 -1.05 -10.22 -40.45
C VAL A 808 -1.59 -9.00 -41.16
N TYR A 809 -2.87 -8.74 -40.94
CA TYR A 809 -3.57 -7.58 -41.47
C TYR A 809 -3.78 -6.57 -40.35
N TYR A 810 -3.39 -5.33 -40.60
CA TYR A 810 -3.83 -4.20 -39.78
C TYR A 810 -5.15 -3.67 -40.35
N GLN A 811 -6.19 -3.65 -39.52
CA GLN A 811 -7.50 -3.14 -39.92
C GLN A 811 -8.09 -2.31 -38.80
N GLN A 812 -8.17 -0.99 -38.97
CA GLN A 812 -8.91 -0.12 -38.05
C GLN A 812 -10.39 -0.10 -38.45
N ILE A 813 -11.23 -0.79 -37.71
CA ILE A 813 -12.69 -0.77 -37.91
C ILE A 813 -13.31 0.28 -36.98
N ILE A 814 -13.79 1.39 -37.55
CA ILE A 814 -14.61 2.37 -36.84
C ILE A 814 -16.07 2.07 -37.20
N SER A 815 -16.83 1.50 -36.27
CA SER A 815 -18.27 1.27 -36.46
C SER A 815 -19.05 2.50 -36.02
N GLU A 816 -19.87 3.10 -36.89
CA GLU A 816 -20.86 4.11 -36.52
C GLU A 816 -22.17 3.41 -36.13
N ASN A 817 -22.48 3.32 -34.83
CA ASN A 817 -23.79 2.82 -34.41
C ASN A 817 -24.86 3.91 -34.58
N LYS A 818 -25.65 3.81 -35.66
CA LYS A 818 -27.04 4.27 -35.63
C LYS A 818 -27.87 3.25 -34.85
N GLN A 819 -28.69 3.74 -33.91
CA GLN A 819 -29.55 2.93 -33.03
C GLN A 819 -30.21 1.76 -33.76
N PHE A 820 -29.99 0.54 -33.28
CA PHE A 820 -30.83 -0.61 -33.65
C PHE A 820 -32.02 -0.68 -32.70
N LYS A 821 -33.23 -0.57 -33.27
CA LYS A 821 -34.43 -1.17 -32.72
C LYS A 821 -34.48 -2.63 -33.20
N ASP A 822 -34.91 -3.48 -32.29
CA ASP A 822 -35.26 -4.90 -32.39
C ASP A 822 -34.18 -5.97 -32.15
N CYS A 823 -34.50 -6.76 -31.13
CA CYS A 823 -33.85 -7.99 -30.71
C CYS A 823 -34.50 -9.18 -31.40
N SER A 824 -33.75 -10.04 -32.08
CA SER A 824 -34.06 -11.48 -32.18
C SER A 824 -32.82 -12.30 -32.54
N PRO A 825 -32.71 -13.56 -32.08
CA PRO A 825 -31.55 -14.40 -32.29
C PRO A 825 -31.66 -15.18 -33.62
N HIS A 826 -30.53 -15.26 -34.32
CA HIS A 826 -30.19 -16.12 -35.47
C HIS A 826 -29.97 -15.41 -36.82
N HIS A 827 -28.78 -15.68 -37.36
CA HIS A 827 -28.31 -15.49 -38.73
C HIS A 827 -27.97 -14.04 -39.10
N PHE A 828 -26.68 -13.71 -39.00
CA PHE A 828 -26.12 -12.52 -39.63
C PHE A 828 -26.08 -12.72 -41.15
N HIS A 829 -27.13 -12.26 -41.83
CA HIS A 829 -27.05 -11.92 -43.25
C HIS A 829 -26.52 -10.49 -43.38
N PHE A 830 -25.37 -10.33 -44.04
CA PHE A 830 -24.85 -9.04 -44.45
C PHE A 830 -25.72 -8.49 -45.58
N ASN A 831 -26.65 -7.58 -45.25
CA ASN A 831 -27.31 -6.73 -46.24
C ASN A 831 -26.65 -5.34 -46.21
N GLY A 832 -26.34 -4.84 -47.40
CA GLY A 832 -25.61 -3.60 -47.64
C GLY A 832 -26.31 -2.36 -47.07
N ASP A 833 -25.48 -1.34 -46.85
CA ASP A 833 -25.76 0.07 -46.52
C ASP A 833 -25.34 0.57 -45.13
N SER A 834 -24.56 -0.19 -44.37
CA SER A 834 -23.67 0.40 -43.35
C SER A 834 -22.40 0.94 -44.03
N LYS A 835 -22.22 2.27 -44.02
CA LYS A 835 -20.97 2.90 -44.45
C LYS A 835 -19.88 2.60 -43.43
N PHE A 836 -19.17 1.50 -43.60
CA PHE A 836 -17.88 1.27 -42.95
C PHE A 836 -16.81 2.03 -43.73
N SER A 837 -16.13 3.01 -43.12
CA SER A 837 -14.86 3.47 -43.67
C SER A 837 -13.81 2.43 -43.31
N VAL A 838 -13.63 1.42 -44.16
CA VAL A 838 -12.56 0.44 -44.01
C VAL A 838 -11.30 1.01 -44.64
N ASN A 839 -10.43 1.61 -43.82
CA ASN A 839 -9.05 1.84 -44.24
C ASN A 839 -8.26 0.55 -44.00
N VAL A 840 -8.29 -0.38 -44.96
CA VAL A 840 -7.33 -1.49 -44.99
C VAL A 840 -5.98 -0.89 -45.38
N LYS A 841 -5.06 -0.76 -44.42
CA LYS A 841 -3.67 -0.39 -44.73
C LYS A 841 -2.78 -1.61 -44.57
N ASN A 842 -2.42 -2.17 -45.71
CA ASN A 842 -1.25 -3.00 -46.02
C ASN A 842 -0.98 -4.27 -45.17
N GLU A 843 -0.40 -5.26 -45.83
CA GLU A 843 0.28 -6.38 -45.17
C GLU A 843 1.39 -5.81 -44.27
N VAL A 844 1.40 -6.19 -43.00
CA VAL A 844 2.39 -5.67 -42.05
C VAL A 844 3.70 -6.45 -42.26
N GLU A 845 4.71 -5.84 -42.87
CA GLU A 845 6.09 -6.35 -42.82
C GLU A 845 6.90 -5.59 -41.76
N PRO A 846 7.72 -6.25 -40.92
CA PRO A 846 8.04 -7.68 -40.90
C PRO A 846 7.27 -8.45 -39.80
N VAL A 847 6.59 -9.55 -40.17
CA VAL A 847 6.14 -10.60 -39.24
C VAL A 847 7.21 -11.67 -39.18
N LYS A 848 7.77 -11.93 -37.99
CA LYS A 848 8.61 -13.11 -37.76
C LYS A 848 7.77 -14.16 -37.03
N ILE A 849 7.59 -15.31 -37.67
CA ILE A 849 6.96 -16.48 -37.06
C ILE A 849 8.07 -17.50 -36.78
N SER A 850 8.25 -17.87 -35.52
CA SER A 850 9.22 -18.87 -35.10
C SER A 850 8.59 -19.79 -34.05
N GLY A 851 8.36 -21.05 -34.43
CA GLY A 851 7.61 -21.99 -33.58
C GLY A 851 6.22 -21.46 -33.25
N ASP A 852 5.93 -21.36 -31.95
CA ASP A 852 4.64 -20.90 -31.40
C ASP A 852 4.67 -19.39 -31.02
N ILE A 853 5.61 -18.63 -31.59
CA ILE A 853 5.77 -17.19 -31.33
C ILE A 853 5.54 -16.39 -32.62
N ILE A 854 4.67 -15.37 -32.53
CA ILE A 854 4.49 -14.35 -33.56
C ILE A 854 5.04 -13.04 -33.05
N HIS A 855 5.97 -12.44 -33.80
CA HIS A 855 6.52 -11.13 -33.49
C HIS A 855 6.21 -10.16 -34.64
N ILE A 856 5.44 -9.11 -34.32
CA ILE A 856 5.04 -8.04 -35.22
C ILE A 856 5.73 -6.75 -34.77
N GLN A 857 6.48 -6.11 -35.66
CA GLN A 857 7.25 -4.89 -35.38
C GLN A 857 6.85 -3.75 -36.32
N LYS A 858 7.29 -2.52 -35.98
CA LYS A 858 7.11 -1.31 -36.78
C LYS A 858 5.63 -0.95 -36.99
N LEU A 859 4.81 -1.27 -35.99
CA LEU A 859 3.43 -0.81 -35.93
C LEU A 859 3.43 0.70 -35.63
N SER A 860 2.36 1.37 -36.04
CA SER A 860 2.11 2.77 -35.69
C SER A 860 0.62 2.91 -35.43
N ILE A 861 0.16 2.22 -34.39
CA ILE A 861 -1.24 2.22 -33.98
C ILE A 861 -1.39 3.31 -32.91
N PRO A 862 -2.00 4.47 -33.23
CA PRO A 862 -2.20 5.52 -32.26
C PRO A 862 -3.19 5.04 -31.19
N ILE A 863 -2.86 5.23 -29.92
CA ILE A 863 -3.78 4.95 -28.82
C ILE A 863 -4.88 6.03 -28.76
N ASP A 864 -4.57 7.26 -29.22
CA ASP A 864 -5.34 8.47 -28.91
C ASP A 864 -6.24 9.01 -30.04
N ASP A 865 -5.98 8.65 -31.31
CA ASP A 865 -6.79 9.13 -32.47
C ASP A 865 -8.28 8.74 -32.33
N ILE A 866 -8.57 7.76 -31.49
CA ILE A 866 -9.90 7.25 -31.14
C ILE A 866 -10.73 8.29 -30.37
N CYS A 867 -10.11 9.05 -29.45
CA CYS A 867 -10.79 10.04 -28.60
C CYS A 867 -11.35 11.23 -29.41
N ARG A 868 -10.65 11.65 -30.48
CA ARG A 868 -11.11 12.75 -31.35
C ARG A 868 -12.32 12.38 -32.19
N THR A 869 -12.35 11.15 -32.71
CA THR A 869 -13.50 10.64 -33.47
C THR A 869 -14.74 10.56 -32.57
N HIS A 870 -14.55 10.20 -31.30
CA HIS A 870 -15.64 10.07 -30.32
C HIS A 870 -16.33 11.38 -29.93
N ARG A 871 -15.60 12.49 -29.77
CA ARG A 871 -16.24 13.80 -29.51
C ARG A 871 -17.13 14.29 -30.66
N LYS A 872 -16.90 13.83 -31.89
CA LYS A 872 -17.73 14.18 -33.06
C LYS A 872 -18.91 13.22 -33.28
N THR A 873 -18.85 12.00 -32.77
CA THR A 873 -19.89 10.98 -32.96
C THR A 873 -20.04 10.15 -31.67
N ASN A 874 -21.11 10.39 -30.93
CA ASN A 874 -21.37 9.83 -29.59
C ASN A 874 -21.50 8.29 -29.48
N ASN A 875 -21.29 7.51 -30.55
CA ASN A 875 -21.68 6.10 -30.58
C ASN A 875 -20.69 5.12 -31.24
N ASN A 876 -19.46 5.52 -31.56
CA ASN A 876 -18.60 4.64 -32.34
C ASN A 876 -17.96 3.53 -31.51
N LYS A 877 -17.94 2.26 -31.94
CA LYS A 877 -17.04 1.26 -31.36
C LYS A 877 -15.87 1.07 -32.31
N ILE A 878 -14.64 1.23 -31.81
CA ILE A 878 -13.45 0.76 -32.51
C ILE A 878 -13.22 -0.68 -32.02
N GLN A 879 -13.20 -1.65 -32.94
CA GLN A 879 -13.36 -3.07 -32.53
C GLN A 879 -12.25 -4.02 -32.97
N THR A 880 -11.35 -3.62 -33.87
CA THR A 880 -10.28 -4.52 -34.32
C THR A 880 -9.06 -3.70 -34.69
N LEU A 881 -7.88 -4.19 -34.34
CA LEU A 881 -6.59 -3.58 -34.64
C LEU A 881 -5.73 -4.50 -35.52
N LEU A 882 -5.63 -5.77 -35.15
CA LEU A 882 -4.86 -6.77 -35.89
C LEU A 882 -5.71 -8.01 -36.14
N LEU A 883 -5.61 -8.56 -37.35
CA LEU A 883 -6.25 -9.81 -37.78
C LEU A 883 -5.18 -10.74 -38.35
N ILE A 884 -5.07 -11.95 -37.81
CA ILE A 884 -4.14 -12.97 -38.29
C ILE A 884 -4.94 -13.98 -39.12
N LYS A 885 -4.69 -14.05 -40.43
CA LYS A 885 -5.35 -15.01 -41.33
C LYS A 885 -4.34 -16.01 -41.90
N GLN A 886 -4.80 -17.24 -42.07
CA GLN A 886 -4.09 -18.30 -42.81
C GLN A 886 -4.11 -18.03 -44.31
#